data_AF-A0A7C5DMV9-F1
#
_entry.id   AF-A0A7C5DMV9-F1
#
_cell.length_a   1.000
_cell.length_b   1.000
_cell.length_c   1.000
_cell.angle_alpha   90.00
_cell.angle_beta   90.00
_cell.angle_gamma   90.00
#
_symmetry.space_group_name_H-M   'P 1'
#
loop_
_entity.id
_entity.type
_entity.pdbx_description
1 polymer ?
#
loop_
_entity_poly.entity_id
_entity_poly.type
_entity_poly.pdbx_seq_one_letter_code
_entity_poly.pdbx_strand_id
1 'polypeptide(L)'
;MKKLLFLVMLFLLTQVLIGDWDPEDPAKWVQMPDQTNTGIDIRFDQGDGINRTLGDDFLCTTTELITDIHLWCSWRWDYLADINGFKISIWSDMPAGHPNNEFPWSHPETLLWERIFQPGDWIERVYYQLQEGYEWWWDPYSGELDQMGDQIIWQYNFFIDQAEAFMQEGTTEQPVIYWLVVETDIQAWEGESFGWKTRDIEDGHFMDDAVYLVDPINNHWEEMRYPLGHPYEMLSIDLAFVITGEDEPTDEYDLGDAPEGEMKIAYPSTGVTGYFPTCITVLPSGYVIHGPAPLSSYFGPSVDLESDGNADGCPTCFPIYDDDECYGDGDAGLIIPDSYTIDAAVNVVPCPSSIGTSLGFPCATAVWGTDIDIDVQNLSTADRFVNVLFDWNQNGYWQDDPGTTCFGAMTPEHVLINFGIPAGYTGPLSGLNPPDFIIGPNSGYFWSRFTISDIPVTAGEWDGSGEFGDGETEDYLLFVEEEPQEELDFGDAPDPTYPTLLANDGARHTVVAGVYMGALIDAEPNGLQDPNAMGDDNNNLADEDGINFLGQIIPGENVQVLINVSTNGFINAWLDYNIDGGWAEANDLILNNQPVTAGNNTFNISVPITATPGITFTRFRFDTVGGLSYIGLANDGEVEDYKIKIEELDFGDADDPLYPTYYVNNGARHVIDGLHYLGTSVDSDADGQPDGLATGDDNDGNDDEDGVLFITPLIPGEQGAVYVQANTTGYLNAWIDYDQNGSWDATEQIFTDVVINNVWTPHTFMIPSSASFGQTTARFRFDSAGGLAATGLAADGEVEDYLIIIEEAPDDGSKMHYHQWPDTTMFGIDVSASQDEQTTRLIADDFLCLETGPINSIHIWGSWWYDEWFPDPFFELAIWSDNPMGGQGWSEPDQMLWMRDFMPGEYNYDMYAQVPDGEHWYDPCTGNLIFPGDWTVFEYDFTIPDVDAFMQEEGTIYWLSVRQFGTPGSAFFGWKTSPNHWNDDAVYQCFPPGGMWTEMIYPMGHPFNPFGEEHISMDMAFYIDCEPQTPQNITITEDGVNVYLQWDPSWCADYYNVYSSTDPYAAFPSGWTLEPTGTQIPGTSWSEALGSMKFYRVTAER
;
A
#
# COMPACT_ATOMS: atom_id res chain seq x y z
N MET A 1 59.79 53.09 -42.86
CA MET A 1 60.73 53.80 -41.96
C MET A 1 60.09 55.13 -41.52
N LYS A 2 59.93 55.34 -40.20
CA LYS A 2 59.04 56.29 -39.45
C LYS A 2 57.62 55.72 -39.24
N LYS A 3 57.11 55.42 -38.04
CA LYS A 3 57.53 55.66 -36.64
C LYS A 3 57.13 54.44 -35.78
N LEU A 4 57.98 54.08 -34.84
CA LEU A 4 57.70 53.25 -33.66
C LEU A 4 58.04 54.14 -32.44
N LEU A 5 57.10 54.44 -31.52
CA LEU A 5 57.38 54.85 -30.12
C LEU A 5 56.08 55.06 -29.25
N PHE A 6 55.96 54.28 -28.17
CA PHE A 6 55.49 54.59 -26.78
C PHE A 6 54.12 55.24 -26.46
N LEU A 7 53.25 54.57 -25.66
CA LEU A 7 53.00 54.79 -24.20
C LEU A 7 51.61 54.27 -23.75
N VAL A 8 51.56 53.57 -22.60
CA VAL A 8 50.36 53.20 -21.82
C VAL A 8 49.86 54.40 -20.99
N MET A 9 48.62 54.89 -21.18
CA MET A 9 47.63 55.27 -20.12
C MET A 9 46.32 55.82 -20.74
N LEU A 10 45.21 55.22 -20.30
CA LEU A 10 43.78 55.58 -20.35
C LEU A 10 43.39 57.04 -20.74
N PHE A 11 42.59 57.23 -21.79
CA PHE A 11 41.26 57.89 -21.78
C PHE A 11 40.60 57.78 -23.16
N LEU A 12 39.31 57.49 -23.13
CA LEU A 12 38.33 57.35 -24.21
C LEU A 12 38.66 58.08 -25.52
N LEU A 13 38.69 57.29 -26.59
CA LEU A 13 38.21 57.66 -27.91
C LEU A 13 37.56 56.39 -28.47
N THR A 14 36.23 56.46 -28.56
CA THR A 14 35.36 55.57 -29.35
C THR A 14 36.08 55.09 -30.61
N GLN A 15 36.53 53.84 -30.61
CA GLN A 15 36.64 53.09 -31.86
C GLN A 15 35.35 52.30 -31.94
N VAL A 16 34.33 52.98 -32.49
CA VAL A 16 33.54 52.49 -33.60
C VAL A 16 33.57 50.95 -33.69
N LEU A 17 32.67 50.32 -32.94
CA LEU A 17 32.10 49.03 -33.30
C LEU A 17 31.42 49.26 -34.66
N ILE A 18 32.11 48.95 -35.76
CA ILE A 18 31.46 48.67 -37.04
C ILE A 18 31.74 47.20 -37.31
N GLY A 19 30.66 46.47 -37.61
CA GLY A 19 30.51 45.02 -37.69
C GLY A 19 31.78 44.25 -37.98
N ASP A 20 32.33 43.67 -36.91
CA ASP A 20 33.14 42.47 -37.04
C ASP A 20 32.15 41.31 -37.02
N TRP A 21 32.01 40.58 -38.14
CA TRP A 21 31.18 39.37 -38.14
C TRP A 21 32.06 38.19 -37.70
N ASP A 22 31.70 37.61 -36.56
CA ASP A 22 32.23 36.35 -36.02
C ASP A 22 31.23 35.22 -36.34
N PRO A 23 31.64 33.94 -36.47
CA PRO A 23 30.72 32.84 -36.82
C PRO A 23 29.58 32.56 -35.84
N GLU A 24 29.58 33.21 -34.68
CA GLU A 24 28.47 33.18 -33.72
C GLU A 24 27.41 34.24 -34.02
N ASP A 25 27.70 35.21 -34.88
CA ASP A 25 26.78 36.29 -35.25
C ASP A 25 25.72 35.81 -36.26
N PRO A 26 24.48 36.33 -36.18
CA PRO A 26 23.41 35.98 -37.11
C PRO A 26 23.82 36.27 -38.56
N ALA A 27 23.55 35.32 -39.45
CA ALA A 27 23.77 35.46 -40.88
C ALA A 27 22.56 35.00 -41.67
N LYS A 28 22.27 35.71 -42.76
CA LYS A 28 21.27 35.31 -43.75
C LYS A 28 21.78 34.15 -44.60
N TRP A 29 23.08 34.16 -44.88
CA TRP A 29 23.79 33.08 -45.55
C TRP A 29 25.26 33.06 -45.13
N VAL A 30 25.85 31.87 -44.94
CA VAL A 30 27.27 31.73 -44.63
C VAL A 30 27.89 30.49 -45.29
N GLN A 31 29.06 30.68 -45.92
CA GLN A 31 30.00 29.64 -46.32
C GLN A 31 31.39 29.99 -45.76
N MET A 32 31.87 29.22 -44.78
CA MET A 32 33.12 29.52 -44.07
C MET A 32 34.36 29.24 -44.93
N PRO A 33 35.45 30.01 -44.79
CA PRO A 33 36.67 29.83 -45.58
C PRO A 33 37.44 28.57 -45.18
N ASP A 34 38.05 27.87 -46.16
CA ASP A 34 39.00 26.78 -45.88
C ASP A 34 40.26 27.36 -45.25
N GLN A 35 40.52 27.02 -43.99
CA GLN A 35 41.65 27.50 -43.18
C GLN A 35 42.82 26.49 -43.14
N THR A 36 42.83 25.52 -44.07
CA THR A 36 43.81 24.44 -44.12
C THR A 36 44.82 24.64 -45.25
N ASN A 37 45.96 23.94 -45.20
CA ASN A 37 46.94 23.93 -46.30
C ASN A 37 46.44 23.28 -47.61
N THR A 38 45.19 22.82 -47.65
CA THR A 38 44.52 22.34 -48.86
C THR A 38 43.48 23.32 -49.39
N GLY A 39 43.23 24.44 -48.71
CA GLY A 39 42.44 25.54 -49.23
C GLY A 39 43.12 26.18 -50.43
N ILE A 40 42.32 26.75 -51.33
CA ILE A 40 42.80 27.37 -52.56
C ILE A 40 42.18 28.77 -52.75
N ASP A 41 42.98 29.72 -53.20
CA ASP A 41 42.52 31.06 -53.57
C ASP A 41 42.40 31.17 -55.09
N ILE A 42 41.23 31.62 -55.55
CA ILE A 42 40.94 31.76 -56.97
C ILE A 42 41.17 33.20 -57.37
N ARG A 43 42.17 33.42 -58.23
CA ARG A 43 42.53 34.75 -58.70
C ARG A 43 41.37 35.38 -59.47
N PHE A 44 40.99 36.60 -59.07
CA PHE A 44 39.95 37.36 -59.77
C PHE A 44 40.28 38.84 -59.98
N ASP A 45 41.48 39.27 -59.61
CA ASP A 45 41.94 40.64 -59.89
C ASP A 45 42.18 40.91 -61.38
N GLN A 46 42.07 42.19 -61.73
CA GLN A 46 42.33 42.73 -63.07
C GLN A 46 43.72 43.38 -63.20
N GLY A 47 44.64 43.15 -62.25
CA GLY A 47 45.95 43.83 -62.19
C GLY A 47 46.88 43.53 -63.37
N ASP A 48 46.67 42.42 -64.06
CA ASP A 48 47.36 42.06 -65.31
C ASP A 48 46.62 42.49 -66.59
N GLY A 49 45.51 43.20 -66.44
CA GLY A 49 44.65 43.67 -67.53
C GLY A 49 43.73 42.59 -68.11
N ILE A 50 43.57 41.45 -67.42
CA ILE A 50 42.59 40.41 -67.75
C ILE A 50 41.40 40.51 -66.80
N ASN A 51 40.20 40.56 -67.37
CA ASN A 51 38.98 40.63 -66.57
C ASN A 51 38.55 39.23 -66.17
N ARG A 52 38.65 38.95 -64.87
CA ARG A 52 38.15 37.73 -64.23
C ARG A 52 36.96 38.11 -63.35
N THR A 53 35.87 37.38 -63.50
CA THR A 53 34.65 37.54 -62.72
C THR A 53 34.32 36.18 -62.11
N LEU A 54 34.11 36.14 -60.80
CA LEU A 54 33.70 34.93 -60.09
C LEU A 54 32.31 35.11 -59.53
N GLY A 55 31.55 34.03 -59.44
CA GLY A 55 30.29 34.03 -58.72
C GLY A 55 29.97 32.70 -58.09
N ASP A 56 29.25 32.76 -56.98
CA ASP A 56 28.76 31.58 -56.27
C ASP A 56 27.31 31.80 -55.82
N ASP A 57 26.56 30.73 -55.60
CA ASP A 57 25.14 30.80 -55.27
C ASP A 57 24.86 30.76 -53.76
N PHE A 58 23.69 31.26 -53.37
CA PHE A 58 23.23 31.23 -51.98
C PHE A 58 21.71 31.11 -51.89
N LEU A 59 21.25 30.48 -50.81
CA LEU A 59 19.83 30.29 -50.53
C LEU A 59 19.25 31.48 -49.74
N CYS A 60 18.17 32.05 -50.25
CA CYS A 60 17.33 32.98 -49.54
C CYS A 60 16.08 32.27 -49.01
N THR A 61 15.92 32.26 -47.68
CA THR A 61 14.75 31.71 -46.98
C THR A 61 13.95 32.78 -46.23
N THR A 62 14.37 34.05 -46.27
CA THR A 62 13.66 35.17 -45.62
C THR A 62 13.67 36.40 -46.53
N THR A 63 12.59 37.19 -46.48
CA THR A 63 12.45 38.40 -47.30
C THR A 63 12.95 39.62 -46.54
N GLU A 64 14.19 40.03 -46.80
CA GLU A 64 14.86 41.07 -46.03
C GLU A 64 15.94 41.81 -46.85
N LEU A 65 16.43 42.95 -46.36
CA LEU A 65 17.52 43.68 -47.00
C LEU A 65 18.88 43.00 -46.78
N ILE A 66 19.70 42.94 -47.83
CA ILE A 66 21.13 42.62 -47.71
C ILE A 66 21.88 43.94 -47.52
N THR A 67 22.14 44.29 -46.27
CA THR A 67 22.85 45.53 -45.91
C THR A 67 24.33 45.30 -45.63
N ASP A 68 24.78 44.04 -45.58
CA ASP A 68 26.17 43.75 -45.27
C ASP A 68 26.63 42.41 -45.89
N ILE A 69 27.80 42.44 -46.54
CA ILE A 69 28.39 41.33 -47.28
C ILE A 69 29.86 41.24 -46.89
N HIS A 70 30.33 40.06 -46.49
CA HIS A 70 31.75 39.86 -46.15
C HIS A 70 32.36 38.79 -47.03
N LEU A 71 33.56 39.07 -47.55
CA LEU A 71 34.31 38.15 -48.39
C LEU A 71 35.60 37.74 -47.70
N TRP A 72 35.96 36.47 -47.80
CA TRP A 72 37.30 36.00 -47.44
C TRP A 72 38.19 35.93 -48.67
N CYS A 73 39.31 36.63 -48.63
CA CYS A 73 40.22 36.79 -49.76
C CYS A 73 41.67 36.80 -49.28
N SER A 74 42.60 36.52 -50.19
CA SER A 74 44.03 36.44 -49.86
C SER A 74 44.90 37.05 -50.94
N TRP A 75 46.12 37.41 -50.55
CA TRP A 75 47.13 37.98 -51.43
C TRP A 75 48.19 36.94 -51.76
N ARG A 76 48.45 36.70 -53.05
CA ARG A 76 49.47 35.72 -53.43
C ARG A 76 50.82 36.10 -52.83
N TRP A 77 51.46 35.13 -52.20
CA TRP A 77 52.71 35.22 -51.44
C TRP A 77 52.69 36.23 -50.28
N ASP A 78 51.48 36.55 -49.78
CA ASP A 78 51.22 37.61 -48.80
C ASP A 78 51.74 39.00 -49.26
N TYR A 79 51.85 39.21 -50.57
CA TYR A 79 52.30 40.47 -51.16
C TYR A 79 51.11 41.41 -51.38
N LEU A 80 50.86 42.26 -50.38
CA LEU A 80 49.81 43.27 -50.41
C LEU A 80 50.04 44.31 -51.51
N ALA A 81 48.99 44.61 -52.26
CA ALA A 81 48.89 45.79 -53.14
C ALA A 81 47.68 46.65 -52.75
N ASP A 82 47.54 47.82 -53.38
CA ASP A 82 46.37 48.67 -53.17
C ASP A 82 45.20 48.15 -54.03
N ILE A 83 44.03 47.93 -53.43
CA ILE A 83 42.79 47.60 -54.16
C ILE A 83 42.16 48.91 -54.64
N ASN A 84 41.85 49.02 -55.93
CA ASN A 84 41.22 50.20 -56.53
C ASN A 84 39.70 50.21 -56.38
N GLY A 85 39.08 49.05 -56.16
CA GLY A 85 37.67 48.91 -55.82
C GLY A 85 37.14 47.51 -56.08
N PHE A 86 36.02 47.20 -55.41
CA PHE A 86 35.25 45.98 -55.63
C PHE A 86 33.96 46.33 -56.35
N LYS A 87 33.57 45.52 -57.33
CA LYS A 87 32.22 45.51 -57.86
C LYS A 87 31.55 44.23 -57.37
N ILE A 88 30.51 44.39 -56.54
CA ILE A 88 29.72 43.29 -56.02
C ILE A 88 28.33 43.39 -56.63
N SER A 89 27.78 42.26 -57.06
CA SER A 89 26.46 42.20 -57.70
C SER A 89 25.70 40.93 -57.33
N ILE A 90 24.38 41.04 -57.30
CA ILE A 90 23.44 39.94 -57.04
C ILE A 90 22.64 39.67 -58.30
N TRP A 91 22.55 38.40 -58.67
CA TRP A 91 21.89 37.94 -59.88
C TRP A 91 20.83 36.87 -59.58
N SER A 92 19.85 36.74 -60.47
CA SER A 92 18.92 35.62 -60.46
C SER A 92 19.59 34.33 -60.94
N ASP A 93 19.11 33.20 -60.43
CA ASP A 93 19.54 31.85 -60.81
C ASP A 93 19.00 31.38 -62.18
N MET A 94 19.84 30.74 -62.99
CA MET A 94 19.44 29.90 -64.15
C MET A 94 19.78 28.44 -63.84
N PRO A 95 18.85 27.67 -63.27
CA PRO A 95 19.14 26.34 -62.72
C PRO A 95 19.73 25.38 -63.75
N ALA A 96 20.60 24.46 -63.30
CA ALA A 96 21.06 23.34 -64.12
C ALA A 96 19.87 22.52 -64.67
N GLY A 97 19.89 22.23 -65.98
CA GLY A 97 18.85 21.45 -66.65
C GLY A 97 17.54 22.20 -66.94
N HIS A 98 17.46 23.52 -66.65
CA HIS A 98 16.35 24.35 -67.09
C HIS A 98 16.27 24.36 -68.64
N PRO A 99 15.07 24.34 -69.28
CA PRO A 99 14.94 24.19 -70.73
C PRO A 99 15.64 25.27 -71.58
N ASN A 100 15.95 26.42 -70.98
CA ASN A 100 16.67 27.53 -71.63
C ASN A 100 18.13 27.65 -71.18
N ASN A 101 18.61 26.78 -70.27
CA ASN A 101 20.02 26.69 -69.89
C ASN A 101 20.74 25.77 -70.89
N GLU A 102 21.68 26.31 -71.65
CA GLU A 102 22.48 25.56 -72.62
C GLU A 102 23.66 24.83 -71.97
N PHE A 103 23.95 25.13 -70.70
CA PHE A 103 25.02 24.53 -69.91
C PHE A 103 24.48 23.48 -68.92
N PRO A 104 25.28 22.48 -68.55
CA PRO A 104 24.86 21.42 -67.63
C PRO A 104 24.92 21.81 -66.15
N TRP A 105 25.36 23.04 -65.82
CA TRP A 105 25.48 23.61 -64.47
C TRP A 105 24.61 24.85 -64.32
N SER A 106 24.25 25.22 -63.08
CA SER A 106 23.60 26.51 -62.82
C SER A 106 24.58 27.68 -62.93
N HIS A 107 24.07 28.86 -63.23
CA HIS A 107 24.87 30.07 -63.34
C HIS A 107 24.03 31.35 -63.20
N PRO A 108 24.67 32.52 -62.96
CA PRO A 108 24.00 33.82 -62.97
C PRO A 108 23.30 34.14 -64.31
N GLU A 109 22.06 34.65 -64.27
CA GLU A 109 21.30 35.05 -65.48
C GLU A 109 21.01 36.55 -65.55
N THR A 110 20.15 37.06 -64.67
CA THR A 110 19.67 38.44 -64.71
C THR A 110 20.24 39.23 -63.55
N LEU A 111 20.92 40.33 -63.84
CA LEU A 111 21.42 41.25 -62.82
C LEU A 111 20.24 41.88 -62.07
N LEU A 112 20.20 41.71 -60.75
CA LEU A 112 19.16 42.24 -59.88
C LEU A 112 19.66 43.48 -59.11
N TRP A 113 20.92 43.45 -58.68
CA TRP A 113 21.54 44.52 -57.93
C TRP A 113 23.05 44.59 -58.17
N GLU A 114 23.63 45.79 -58.21
CA GLU A 114 25.08 45.97 -58.24
C GLU A 114 25.51 47.24 -57.51
N ARG A 115 26.69 47.19 -56.89
CA ARG A 115 27.38 48.35 -56.34
C ARG A 115 28.88 48.26 -56.57
N ILE A 116 29.48 49.42 -56.79
CA ILE A 116 30.94 49.57 -56.85
C ILE A 116 31.41 50.24 -55.54
N PHE A 117 32.21 49.52 -54.76
CA PHE A 117 32.84 49.98 -53.54
C PHE A 117 34.22 50.54 -53.86
N GLN A 118 34.48 51.77 -53.42
CA GLN A 118 35.74 52.47 -53.57
C GLN A 118 36.60 52.31 -52.30
N PRO A 119 37.93 52.55 -52.38
CA PRO A 119 38.80 52.43 -51.21
C PRO A 119 38.33 53.32 -50.06
N GLY A 120 38.00 52.70 -48.93
CA GLY A 120 37.39 53.34 -47.76
C GLY A 120 35.92 52.98 -47.53
N ASP A 121 35.26 52.31 -48.49
CA ASP A 121 33.88 51.83 -48.34
C ASP A 121 33.79 50.43 -47.70
N TRP A 122 34.94 49.78 -47.47
CA TRP A 122 35.02 48.49 -46.77
C TRP A 122 35.96 48.56 -45.58
N ILE A 123 35.77 47.62 -44.65
CA ILE A 123 36.70 47.35 -43.56
C ILE A 123 37.44 46.06 -43.89
N GLU A 124 38.75 46.04 -43.70
CA GLU A 124 39.57 44.84 -43.92
C GLU A 124 40.33 44.46 -42.63
N ARG A 125 40.43 43.17 -42.36
CA ARG A 125 41.23 42.62 -41.26
C ARG A 125 41.88 41.29 -41.64
N VAL A 126 42.96 40.94 -40.94
CA VAL A 126 43.47 39.57 -40.96
C VAL A 126 42.46 38.71 -40.22
N TYR A 127 41.89 37.74 -40.93
CA TYR A 127 40.92 36.81 -40.36
C TYR A 127 41.63 35.60 -39.77
N TYR A 128 42.47 34.96 -40.58
CA TYR A 128 43.20 33.77 -40.17
C TYR A 128 44.59 33.73 -40.78
N GLN A 129 45.54 33.15 -40.04
CA GLN A 129 46.90 32.91 -40.53
C GLN A 129 47.25 31.45 -40.29
N LEU A 130 47.62 30.76 -41.38
CA LEU A 130 48.10 29.39 -41.34
C LEU A 130 49.30 29.27 -40.40
N GLN A 131 49.26 28.28 -39.52
CA GLN A 131 50.31 28.06 -38.52
C GLN A 131 51.57 27.43 -39.14
N GLU A 132 51.42 26.57 -40.15
CA GLU A 132 52.52 25.92 -40.87
C GLU A 132 52.10 25.64 -42.32
N GLY A 133 52.99 25.82 -43.30
CA GLY A 133 52.69 25.53 -44.72
C GLY A 133 52.12 26.73 -45.47
N TYR A 134 51.68 26.49 -46.71
CA TYR A 134 51.05 27.49 -47.58
C TYR A 134 49.78 26.88 -48.17
N GLU A 135 48.80 27.73 -48.44
CA GLU A 135 47.61 27.39 -49.23
C GLU A 135 47.93 27.38 -50.72
N TRP A 136 46.99 26.87 -51.51
CA TRP A 136 47.13 26.79 -52.96
C TRP A 136 46.60 28.06 -53.62
N TRP A 137 47.09 28.36 -54.82
CA TRP A 137 46.61 29.47 -55.62
C TRP A 137 46.30 29.00 -57.03
N TRP A 138 45.16 29.42 -57.58
CA TRP A 138 44.78 29.09 -58.95
C TRP A 138 44.40 30.32 -59.75
N ASP A 139 44.99 30.45 -60.95
CA ASP A 139 44.57 31.44 -61.95
C ASP A 139 43.77 30.77 -63.07
N PRO A 140 42.44 30.99 -63.15
CA PRO A 140 41.60 30.38 -64.18
C PRO A 140 41.92 30.85 -65.60
N TYR A 141 42.60 31.99 -65.79
CA TYR A 141 43.03 32.46 -67.12
C TYR A 141 44.21 31.64 -67.66
N SER A 142 45.27 31.51 -66.86
CA SER A 142 46.51 30.86 -67.28
C SER A 142 46.51 29.35 -67.02
N GLY A 143 45.62 28.88 -66.13
CA GLY A 143 45.63 27.53 -65.57
C GLY A 143 46.78 27.28 -64.60
N GLU A 144 47.48 28.33 -64.16
CA GLU A 144 48.58 28.22 -63.20
C GLU A 144 48.04 27.78 -61.83
N LEU A 145 48.62 26.68 -61.30
CA LEU A 145 48.36 26.17 -59.97
C LEU A 145 49.65 26.24 -59.16
N ASP A 146 49.65 27.04 -58.09
CA ASP A 146 50.78 27.24 -57.19
C ASP A 146 50.50 26.57 -55.83
N GLN A 147 51.49 25.83 -55.32
CA GLN A 147 51.44 25.12 -54.03
C GLN A 147 51.94 25.96 -52.87
N MET A 148 52.47 27.14 -53.18
CA MET A 148 52.92 28.12 -52.21
C MET A 148 52.16 29.42 -52.45
N GLY A 149 50.83 29.35 -52.45
CA GLY A 149 49.93 30.48 -52.69
C GLY A 149 50.15 31.57 -51.67
N ASP A 150 49.67 31.40 -50.45
CA ASP A 150 49.77 32.39 -49.37
C ASP A 150 49.62 31.73 -47.99
N GLN A 151 49.66 32.52 -46.92
CA GLN A 151 49.47 32.05 -45.54
C GLN A 151 48.45 32.86 -44.75
N ILE A 152 47.89 33.93 -45.32
CA ILE A 152 47.07 34.91 -44.59
C ILE A 152 45.76 35.12 -45.35
N ILE A 153 44.68 34.71 -44.70
CA ILE A 153 43.30 34.94 -45.12
C ILE A 153 42.82 36.26 -44.51
N TRP A 154 42.30 37.14 -45.34
CA TRP A 154 41.73 38.42 -44.95
C TRP A 154 40.21 38.39 -45.08
N GLN A 155 39.51 39.09 -44.18
CA GLN A 155 38.08 39.35 -44.30
C GLN A 155 37.88 40.80 -44.74
N TYR A 156 37.02 41.00 -45.73
CA TYR A 156 36.63 42.29 -46.29
C TYR A 156 35.12 42.49 -46.10
N ASN A 157 34.73 43.50 -45.33
CA ASN A 157 33.35 43.73 -44.89
C ASN A 157 32.78 44.93 -45.64
N PHE A 158 31.67 44.73 -46.34
CA PHE A 158 31.04 45.70 -47.23
C PHE A 158 29.65 46.07 -46.72
N PHE A 159 29.58 47.22 -46.06
CA PHE A 159 28.32 47.77 -45.55
C PHE A 159 27.60 48.56 -46.65
N ILE A 160 26.32 48.26 -46.83
CA ILE A 160 25.41 48.83 -47.79
C ILE A 160 24.34 49.58 -47.01
N ASP A 161 24.26 50.89 -47.23
CA ASP A 161 23.15 51.72 -46.76
C ASP A 161 21.81 51.07 -47.15
N GLN A 162 20.89 50.92 -46.20
CA GLN A 162 19.59 50.28 -46.40
C GLN A 162 18.84 50.83 -47.62
N ALA A 163 18.92 52.14 -47.89
CA ALA A 163 18.26 52.76 -49.04
C ALA A 163 18.81 52.29 -50.41
N GLU A 164 20.01 51.72 -50.40
CA GLU A 164 20.67 51.16 -51.57
C GLU A 164 20.76 49.62 -51.50
N ALA A 165 20.32 48.99 -50.41
CA ALA A 165 20.42 47.55 -50.19
C ALA A 165 19.46 46.76 -51.08
N PHE A 166 19.86 45.52 -51.41
CA PHE A 166 19.01 44.62 -52.18
C PHE A 166 18.02 43.92 -51.25
N MET A 167 16.72 44.08 -51.51
CA MET A 167 15.69 43.27 -50.86
C MET A 167 15.68 41.89 -51.51
N GLN A 168 16.20 40.87 -50.81
CA GLN A 168 16.02 39.49 -51.23
C GLN A 168 14.60 39.04 -50.90
N GLU A 169 14.01 38.18 -51.72
CA GLU A 169 12.64 37.68 -51.54
C GLU A 169 12.64 36.15 -51.52
N GLY A 170 12.33 35.56 -50.36
CA GLY A 170 12.25 34.12 -50.16
C GLY A 170 11.55 33.78 -48.86
N THR A 171 11.06 32.54 -48.74
CA THR A 171 10.56 31.98 -47.47
C THR A 171 11.12 30.58 -47.27
N THR A 172 11.02 30.04 -46.04
CA THR A 172 11.42 28.65 -45.78
C THR A 172 10.59 27.65 -46.62
N GLU A 173 9.32 27.95 -46.93
CA GLU A 173 8.49 27.08 -47.79
C GLU A 173 8.72 27.28 -49.31
N GLN A 174 9.20 28.46 -49.71
CA GLN A 174 9.51 28.80 -51.11
C GLN A 174 10.86 29.52 -51.17
N PRO A 175 11.96 28.79 -50.97
CA PRO A 175 13.27 29.43 -50.97
C PRO A 175 13.66 29.83 -52.39
N VAL A 176 14.41 30.92 -52.50
CA VAL A 176 14.89 31.47 -53.78
C VAL A 176 16.40 31.43 -53.79
N ILE A 177 16.99 31.01 -54.91
CA ILE A 177 18.44 30.97 -55.11
C ILE A 177 18.87 32.25 -55.82
N TYR A 178 19.89 32.89 -55.28
CA TYR A 178 20.56 34.05 -55.86
C TYR A 178 22.04 33.76 -56.07
N TRP A 179 22.70 34.55 -56.90
CA TRP A 179 24.14 34.46 -57.13
C TRP A 179 24.84 35.73 -56.68
N LEU A 180 25.88 35.59 -55.87
CA LEU A 180 26.81 36.66 -55.53
C LEU A 180 27.98 36.66 -56.51
N VAL A 181 28.15 37.74 -57.26
CA VAL A 181 29.16 37.89 -58.30
C VAL A 181 30.09 39.06 -57.98
N VAL A 182 31.40 38.81 -57.98
CA VAL A 182 32.41 39.78 -57.57
C VAL A 182 33.50 39.96 -58.63
N GLU A 183 33.84 41.23 -58.87
CA GLU A 183 35.00 41.66 -59.66
C GLU A 183 35.84 42.63 -58.82
N THR A 184 37.16 42.62 -59.00
CA THR A 184 38.05 43.56 -58.31
C THR A 184 39.17 44.05 -59.20
N ASP A 185 39.54 45.32 -59.05
CA ASP A 185 40.71 45.92 -59.70
C ASP A 185 41.76 46.29 -58.64
N ILE A 186 43.03 46.04 -58.95
CA ILE A 186 44.14 46.29 -58.03
C ILE A 186 45.25 47.10 -58.73
N GLN A 187 45.91 47.97 -57.97
CA GLN A 187 47.12 48.65 -58.41
C GLN A 187 48.36 47.81 -58.07
N ALA A 188 48.58 46.73 -58.84
CA ALA A 188 49.66 45.77 -58.62
C ALA A 188 50.98 46.13 -59.33
N TRP A 189 52.09 45.75 -58.71
CA TRP A 189 53.39 45.52 -59.36
C TRP A 189 53.50 44.06 -59.86
N GLU A 190 54.48 43.77 -60.72
CA GLU A 190 54.66 42.44 -61.33
C GLU A 190 54.78 41.33 -60.27
N GLY A 191 53.76 40.49 -60.15
CA GLY A 191 53.70 39.35 -59.22
C GLY A 191 52.74 39.50 -58.04
N GLU A 192 52.13 40.68 -57.85
CA GLU A 192 51.06 40.89 -56.87
C GLU A 192 49.70 40.51 -57.50
N SER A 193 48.93 39.65 -56.83
CA SER A 193 47.61 39.20 -57.27
C SER A 193 46.69 38.93 -56.09
N PHE A 194 45.39 39.05 -56.32
CA PHE A 194 44.35 38.97 -55.29
C PHE A 194 43.30 37.92 -55.67
N GLY A 195 42.90 37.11 -54.68
CA GLY A 195 42.13 35.90 -54.88
C GLY A 195 41.02 35.75 -53.86
N TRP A 196 39.92 35.12 -54.27
CA TRP A 196 38.79 34.79 -53.40
C TRP A 196 39.01 33.38 -52.86
N LYS A 197 38.93 33.25 -51.54
CA LYS A 197 39.09 32.00 -50.83
C LYS A 197 37.94 31.04 -51.13
N THR A 198 38.25 29.77 -51.36
CA THR A 198 37.23 28.70 -51.37
C THR A 198 36.71 28.41 -49.98
N ARG A 199 35.48 27.89 -49.90
CA ARG A 199 34.94 27.40 -48.63
C ARG A 199 35.67 26.17 -48.10
N ASP A 200 35.53 25.88 -46.81
CA ASP A 200 35.95 24.61 -46.24
C ASP A 200 35.15 23.45 -46.86
N ILE A 201 35.87 22.45 -47.37
CA ILE A 201 35.28 21.27 -48.00
C ILE A 201 34.49 20.41 -47.00
N GLU A 202 34.78 20.50 -45.70
CA GLU A 202 34.05 19.77 -44.66
C GLU A 202 32.64 20.34 -44.42
N ASP A 203 32.39 21.62 -44.75
CA ASP A 203 31.07 22.25 -44.63
C ASP A 203 30.08 21.77 -45.71
N GLY A 204 30.54 20.93 -46.64
CA GLY A 204 29.76 20.36 -47.72
C GLY A 204 29.78 21.22 -48.98
N HIS A 205 28.91 20.87 -49.92
CA HIS A 205 28.68 21.62 -51.16
C HIS A 205 27.22 22.10 -51.14
N PHE A 206 27.00 23.36 -51.51
CA PHE A 206 25.66 23.88 -51.69
C PHE A 206 25.32 23.95 -53.18
N MET A 207 24.20 23.32 -53.57
CA MET A 207 23.66 23.35 -54.93
C MET A 207 24.61 22.93 -56.06
N ASP A 208 25.08 23.87 -56.88
CA ASP A 208 25.93 23.66 -58.06
C ASP A 208 27.26 24.42 -57.90
N ASP A 209 28.35 23.94 -58.51
CA ASP A 209 29.66 24.54 -58.28
C ASP A 209 29.71 26.03 -58.66
N ALA A 210 30.52 26.81 -57.93
CA ALA A 210 30.84 28.19 -58.26
C ALA A 210 31.32 28.33 -59.71
N VAL A 211 31.11 29.49 -60.32
CA VAL A 211 31.40 29.73 -61.73
C VAL A 211 32.36 30.89 -61.95
N TYR A 212 33.09 30.84 -63.05
CA TYR A 212 34.00 31.90 -63.48
C TYR A 212 33.80 32.31 -64.93
N LEU A 213 34.11 33.57 -65.20
CA LEU A 213 34.16 34.17 -66.53
C LEU A 213 35.46 34.95 -66.68
N VAL A 214 36.13 34.79 -67.82
CA VAL A 214 37.43 35.40 -68.14
C VAL A 214 37.40 36.03 -69.53
N ASP A 215 37.26 37.34 -69.61
CA ASP A 215 37.27 38.08 -70.89
C ASP A 215 38.73 38.34 -71.35
N PRO A 216 39.15 37.97 -72.58
CA PRO A 216 38.35 37.47 -73.71
C PRO A 216 38.41 35.96 -73.98
N ILE A 217 38.80 35.13 -73.01
CA ILE A 217 38.91 33.67 -73.20
C ILE A 217 37.55 33.04 -73.43
N ASN A 218 36.61 33.31 -72.52
CA ASN A 218 35.24 32.83 -72.57
C ASN A 218 34.29 34.01 -72.33
N ASN A 219 33.13 33.95 -72.98
CA ASN A 219 32.07 34.95 -72.83
C ASN A 219 30.81 34.33 -72.23
N HIS A 220 30.98 33.21 -71.54
CA HIS A 220 29.96 32.49 -70.79
C HIS A 220 30.60 31.97 -69.50
N TRP A 221 29.75 31.65 -68.53
CA TRP A 221 30.15 31.04 -67.27
C TRP A 221 30.70 29.63 -67.49
N GLU A 222 31.84 29.33 -66.87
CA GLU A 222 32.40 27.99 -66.75
C GLU A 222 32.32 27.55 -65.29
N GLU A 223 31.96 26.29 -65.07
CA GLU A 223 31.95 25.65 -63.76
C GLU A 223 33.36 25.53 -63.18
N MET A 224 33.55 25.85 -61.91
CA MET A 224 34.80 25.67 -61.19
C MET A 224 34.90 24.28 -60.59
N ARG A 225 36.03 23.62 -60.84
CA ARG A 225 36.43 22.40 -60.14
C ARG A 225 37.88 22.50 -59.76
N TYR A 226 38.24 21.86 -58.65
CA TYR A 226 39.63 21.82 -58.21
C TYR A 226 40.56 21.35 -59.35
N PRO A 227 41.61 22.11 -59.68
CA PRO A 227 42.41 21.87 -60.87
C PRO A 227 43.26 20.59 -60.76
N LEU A 228 43.56 20.00 -61.92
CA LEU A 228 44.44 18.82 -62.05
C LEU A 228 45.77 19.06 -61.31
N GLY A 229 46.06 18.22 -60.31
CA GLY A 229 47.24 18.34 -59.44
C GLY A 229 46.97 18.88 -58.03
N HIS A 230 45.77 19.40 -57.75
CA HIS A 230 45.32 19.72 -56.38
C HIS A 230 44.92 18.44 -55.63
N PRO A 231 45.08 18.34 -54.29
CA PRO A 231 44.63 17.18 -53.51
C PRO A 231 43.15 16.83 -53.68
N TYR A 232 42.32 17.84 -53.97
CA TYR A 232 40.87 17.72 -54.22
C TYR A 232 40.49 17.75 -55.71
N GLU A 233 41.44 17.47 -56.61
CA GLU A 233 41.24 17.48 -58.06
C GLU A 233 39.87 16.93 -58.52
N MET A 234 39.21 17.71 -59.39
CA MET A 234 37.88 17.46 -59.96
C MET A 234 36.69 17.51 -58.98
N LEU A 235 36.90 17.75 -57.70
CA LEU A 235 35.80 18.04 -56.77
C LEU A 235 35.22 19.43 -57.04
N SER A 236 33.98 19.63 -56.60
CA SER A 236 33.25 20.90 -56.62
C SER A 236 34.02 21.99 -55.87
N ILE A 237 33.92 23.22 -56.37
CA ILE A 237 34.40 24.43 -55.69
C ILE A 237 33.20 25.33 -55.40
N ASP A 238 33.12 25.80 -54.16
CA ASP A 238 32.28 26.90 -53.71
C ASP A 238 33.19 27.96 -53.08
N LEU A 239 32.75 29.22 -53.03
CA LEU A 239 33.49 30.37 -52.52
C LEU A 239 33.04 30.75 -51.10
N ALA A 240 33.95 31.29 -50.32
CA ALA A 240 33.68 31.65 -48.93
C ALA A 240 33.16 33.08 -48.80
N PHE A 241 31.94 33.26 -48.29
CA PHE A 241 31.37 34.56 -47.97
C PHE A 241 30.23 34.44 -46.95
N VAL A 242 29.88 35.57 -46.35
CA VAL A 242 28.71 35.69 -45.49
C VAL A 242 27.90 36.91 -45.89
N ILE A 243 26.58 36.78 -45.79
CA ILE A 243 25.60 37.83 -46.03
C ILE A 243 24.82 38.05 -44.74
N THR A 244 24.77 39.29 -44.28
CA THR A 244 24.02 39.74 -43.11
C THR A 244 23.10 40.92 -43.49
N GLY A 245 22.32 41.43 -42.55
CA GLY A 245 21.55 42.65 -42.79
C GLY A 245 20.70 43.11 -41.60
N GLU A 246 20.34 44.39 -41.60
CA GLU A 246 19.49 45.08 -40.59
C GLU A 246 18.11 45.43 -41.18
N ASP A 247 17.09 45.52 -40.31
CA ASP A 247 15.72 45.91 -40.65
C ASP A 247 15.56 47.42 -40.97
N GLU A 248 14.53 47.79 -41.74
CA GLU A 248 14.19 49.17 -42.19
C GLU A 248 14.08 50.18 -41.03
N PRO A 249 14.31 51.50 -41.23
CA PRO A 249 14.04 52.50 -40.21
C PRO A 249 12.54 52.81 -40.20
N THR A 250 11.84 52.29 -39.21
CA THR A 250 10.44 52.61 -38.91
C THR A 250 10.37 53.93 -38.14
N ASP A 251 9.25 54.65 -38.22
CA ASP A 251 8.97 55.69 -37.24
C ASP A 251 8.94 54.98 -35.87
N GLU A 252 9.97 55.14 -35.03
CA GLU A 252 10.09 54.47 -33.73
C GLU A 252 9.10 55.10 -32.72
N TYR A 253 8.29 54.26 -32.08
CA TYR A 253 7.35 54.61 -31.02
C TYR A 253 7.70 53.82 -29.76
N ASP A 254 7.24 54.26 -28.61
CA ASP A 254 7.19 53.43 -27.41
C ASP A 254 5.78 52.84 -27.30
N LEU A 255 5.68 51.54 -27.02
CA LEU A 255 4.40 50.85 -26.85
C LEU A 255 4.26 50.36 -25.42
N GLY A 256 4.48 49.11 -25.12
CA GLY A 256 4.22 48.54 -23.81
C GLY A 256 3.96 47.06 -23.97
N ASP A 257 4.08 46.31 -22.87
CA ASP A 257 4.48 44.91 -22.96
C ASP A 257 3.63 43.91 -22.21
N ALA A 258 2.60 44.36 -21.49
CA ALA A 258 1.73 43.44 -20.78
C ALA A 258 1.05 42.42 -21.73
N PRO A 259 0.99 41.11 -21.37
CA PRO A 259 0.52 40.05 -22.24
C PRO A 259 -0.87 40.27 -22.86
N GLU A 260 -0.98 40.19 -24.19
CA GLU A 260 -2.26 40.31 -24.91
C GLU A 260 -2.54 39.15 -25.88
N GLY A 261 -3.64 38.42 -25.69
CA GLY A 261 -4.23 37.53 -26.72
C GLY A 261 -4.81 36.19 -26.22
N GLU A 262 -5.57 35.50 -27.10
CA GLU A 262 -6.36 34.29 -26.78
C GLU A 262 -5.54 33.07 -26.25
N MET A 263 -4.21 33.16 -26.18
CA MET A 263 -3.31 32.13 -25.63
C MET A 263 -2.09 32.70 -24.91
N LYS A 264 -2.10 33.97 -24.46
CA LYS A 264 -0.98 34.60 -23.75
C LYS A 264 -1.24 34.56 -22.25
N ILE A 265 -0.56 33.68 -21.55
CA ILE A 265 -0.76 33.47 -20.11
C ILE A 265 -0.22 34.68 -19.34
N ALA A 266 -1.11 35.45 -18.74
CA ALA A 266 -0.74 36.54 -17.83
C ALA A 266 -0.43 36.00 -16.43
N TYR A 267 -1.16 34.96 -16.00
CA TYR A 267 -1.03 34.36 -14.67
C TYR A 267 -0.86 32.84 -14.77
N PRO A 268 0.39 32.33 -14.76
CA PRO A 268 0.67 30.90 -14.91
C PRO A 268 -0.02 29.97 -13.92
N SER A 269 -0.16 30.39 -12.66
CA SER A 269 -0.76 29.57 -11.60
C SER A 269 -2.25 29.31 -11.79
N THR A 270 -2.97 30.23 -12.45
CA THR A 270 -4.42 30.15 -12.68
C THR A 270 -4.78 29.87 -14.14
N GLY A 271 -3.81 29.97 -15.05
CA GLY A 271 -4.00 29.80 -16.48
C GLY A 271 -4.80 30.95 -17.12
N VAL A 272 -4.95 32.08 -16.43
CA VAL A 272 -5.65 33.26 -16.96
C VAL A 272 -4.79 33.91 -18.04
N THR A 273 -5.44 34.22 -19.16
CA THR A 273 -4.82 34.90 -20.31
C THR A 273 -4.97 36.41 -20.18
N GLY A 274 -3.93 37.15 -20.57
CA GLY A 274 -3.96 38.61 -20.60
C GLY A 274 -4.69 39.17 -21.82
N TYR A 275 -5.40 40.27 -21.60
CA TYR A 275 -6.08 41.10 -22.60
C TYR A 275 -5.80 42.58 -22.31
N PHE A 276 -4.55 42.87 -21.94
CA PHE A 276 -4.05 44.21 -21.68
C PHE A 276 -3.92 44.99 -23.01
N PRO A 277 -4.24 46.30 -23.09
CA PRO A 277 -4.19 47.03 -24.36
C PRO A 277 -2.76 47.34 -24.79
N THR A 278 -2.18 46.50 -25.63
CA THR A 278 -0.73 46.43 -25.83
C THR A 278 -0.39 46.31 -27.32
N CYS A 279 -1.03 45.39 -28.03
CA CYS A 279 -0.80 45.10 -29.44
C CYS A 279 -1.48 46.08 -30.40
N ILE A 280 -0.71 46.78 -31.25
CA ILE A 280 -1.27 47.70 -32.26
C ILE A 280 -2.05 46.98 -33.37
N THR A 281 -1.78 45.68 -33.57
CA THR A 281 -2.31 44.86 -34.67
C THR A 281 -3.52 43.98 -34.31
N VAL A 282 -3.93 43.92 -33.04
CA VAL A 282 -5.06 43.10 -32.56
C VAL A 282 -6.32 43.98 -32.37
N LEU A 283 -7.51 43.46 -32.69
CA LEU A 283 -8.80 44.10 -32.38
C LEU A 283 -9.61 43.12 -31.52
N PRO A 284 -10.25 43.52 -30.39
CA PRO A 284 -10.86 44.83 -30.16
C PRO A 284 -10.46 45.61 -28.87
N SER A 285 -9.48 45.16 -28.09
CA SER A 285 -8.80 45.96 -27.04
C SER A 285 -7.96 47.04 -27.73
N GLY A 286 -7.82 48.24 -27.16
CA GLY A 286 -6.98 49.28 -27.75
C GLY A 286 -5.49 48.95 -27.67
N TYR A 287 -4.63 49.93 -27.95
CA TYR A 287 -3.19 49.88 -27.70
C TYR A 287 -2.75 51.19 -27.04
N VAL A 288 -1.59 51.17 -26.40
CA VAL A 288 -0.90 52.38 -25.94
C VAL A 288 0.25 52.67 -26.90
N ILE A 289 0.48 53.94 -27.22
CA ILE A 289 1.59 54.33 -28.09
C ILE A 289 2.06 55.75 -27.77
N HIS A 290 3.37 55.95 -27.78
CA HIS A 290 4.05 57.21 -27.56
C HIS A 290 4.99 57.54 -28.72
N GLY A 291 4.81 58.71 -29.34
CA GLY A 291 5.76 59.23 -30.32
C GLY A 291 5.18 59.75 -31.63
N PRO A 292 5.98 59.78 -32.72
CA PRO A 292 7.28 59.13 -32.87
C PRO A 292 8.44 59.82 -32.13
N ALA A 293 9.52 59.08 -31.88
CA ALA A 293 10.76 59.54 -31.26
C ALA A 293 11.42 60.73 -32.01
N PRO A 294 12.22 61.59 -31.34
CA PRO A 294 12.70 61.47 -29.97
C PRO A 294 11.67 61.90 -28.91
N LEU A 295 11.49 61.06 -27.89
CA LEU A 295 10.65 61.32 -26.73
C LEU A 295 11.42 62.15 -25.69
N SER A 296 10.72 63.03 -24.98
CA SER A 296 11.28 63.98 -24.02
C SER A 296 10.81 63.76 -22.60
N SER A 297 9.92 62.79 -22.38
CA SER A 297 9.43 62.41 -21.06
C SER A 297 9.32 60.89 -21.01
N TYR A 298 9.90 60.27 -20.00
CA TYR A 298 10.09 58.81 -19.90
C TYR A 298 10.49 58.43 -18.46
N PHE A 299 10.53 57.16 -18.16
CA PHE A 299 10.93 56.53 -16.91
C PHE A 299 12.39 56.09 -16.98
N GLY A 300 13.02 55.86 -15.83
CA GLY A 300 14.38 55.34 -15.80
C GLY A 300 15.41 56.24 -16.49
N PRO A 301 16.57 55.71 -16.92
CA PRO A 301 17.67 56.51 -17.49
C PRO A 301 17.65 56.64 -19.04
N SER A 302 16.89 55.81 -19.76
CA SER A 302 16.69 55.82 -21.23
C SER A 302 15.24 55.56 -21.58
N VAL A 303 14.90 55.77 -22.86
CA VAL A 303 13.62 55.37 -23.45
C VAL A 303 13.87 54.08 -24.21
N ASP A 304 13.02 53.08 -24.02
CA ASP A 304 12.97 51.94 -24.94
C ASP A 304 11.94 52.18 -26.05
N LEU A 305 12.30 51.84 -27.29
CA LEU A 305 11.49 52.14 -28.46
C LEU A 305 11.23 50.85 -29.25
N GLU A 306 9.95 50.52 -29.37
CA GLU A 306 9.49 49.26 -29.92
C GLU A 306 8.86 49.42 -31.32
N SER A 307 8.82 48.32 -32.05
CA SER A 307 8.23 48.26 -33.40
C SER A 307 6.75 47.83 -33.39
N ASP A 308 6.35 47.05 -32.38
CA ASP A 308 4.99 46.68 -31.98
C ASP A 308 5.00 46.40 -30.47
N GLY A 309 3.85 46.39 -29.78
CA GLY A 309 3.84 46.11 -28.33
C GLY A 309 4.00 44.61 -28.02
N ASN A 310 3.82 44.25 -26.74
CA ASN A 310 3.82 42.86 -26.23
C ASN A 310 5.19 42.20 -26.48
N ALA A 311 6.25 42.92 -26.11
CA ALA A 311 7.66 42.62 -26.28
C ALA A 311 7.98 42.28 -27.75
N ASP A 312 7.68 43.22 -28.65
CA ASP A 312 7.81 43.10 -30.11
C ASP A 312 7.11 41.87 -30.75
N GLY A 313 6.13 41.29 -30.04
CA GLY A 313 5.61 39.95 -30.34
C GLY A 313 4.28 39.91 -31.10
N CYS A 314 3.57 41.02 -31.24
CA CYS A 314 2.20 41.00 -31.74
C CYS A 314 2.02 40.47 -33.18
N PRO A 315 0.87 39.84 -33.51
CA PRO A 315 -0.16 39.30 -32.63
C PRO A 315 0.14 37.83 -32.21
N THR A 316 1.31 37.29 -32.58
CA THR A 316 1.58 35.84 -32.58
C THR A 316 2.51 35.37 -31.47
N CYS A 317 3.40 36.20 -30.95
CA CYS A 317 4.41 35.92 -29.94
C CYS A 317 4.11 36.77 -28.70
N PHE A 318 4.20 36.20 -27.51
CA PHE A 318 4.64 36.93 -26.32
C PHE A 318 5.88 36.11 -25.97
N PRO A 319 7.10 36.67 -26.08
CA PRO A 319 8.29 35.91 -25.76
C PRO A 319 8.13 35.39 -24.34
N ILE A 320 8.49 34.12 -24.15
CA ILE A 320 8.29 33.45 -22.87
C ILE A 320 9.42 33.85 -21.90
N TYR A 321 9.96 35.06 -22.03
CA TYR A 321 10.96 35.69 -21.20
C TYR A 321 11.07 37.12 -21.71
N ASP A 322 10.56 38.06 -20.93
CA ASP A 322 10.54 39.48 -21.22
C ASP A 322 11.55 40.16 -20.28
N ASP A 323 12.68 40.55 -20.84
CA ASP A 323 13.87 41.05 -20.13
C ASP A 323 13.95 42.58 -20.17
N ASP A 324 13.02 43.26 -20.87
CA ASP A 324 12.99 44.72 -21.08
C ASP A 324 12.49 45.50 -19.87
N GLU A 325 11.70 44.83 -19.04
CA GLU A 325 11.02 45.43 -17.88
C GLU A 325 11.74 45.08 -16.56
N CYS A 326 13.01 44.68 -16.68
CA CYS A 326 13.85 44.09 -15.66
C CYS A 326 15.08 44.95 -15.37
N TYR A 327 14.99 45.92 -14.44
CA TYR A 327 16.03 46.77 -13.77
C TYR A 327 17.50 46.84 -14.28
N GLY A 328 18.12 45.75 -14.73
CA GLY A 328 19.45 45.65 -15.31
C GLY A 328 19.55 45.69 -16.85
N ASP A 329 18.44 45.82 -17.59
CA ASP A 329 18.40 46.04 -19.05
C ASP A 329 18.99 47.38 -19.47
N GLY A 330 18.64 48.47 -18.78
CA GLY A 330 19.11 49.80 -19.09
C GLY A 330 18.07 50.90 -18.97
N ASP A 331 16.76 50.63 -18.90
CA ASP A 331 15.66 51.59 -19.09
C ASP A 331 14.52 51.46 -18.08
N ALA A 332 14.28 50.26 -17.54
CA ALA A 332 13.06 49.78 -16.87
C ALA A 332 12.50 50.56 -15.65
N GLY A 333 12.87 51.82 -15.40
CA GLY A 333 12.19 52.81 -14.54
C GLY A 333 12.05 52.53 -13.04
N LEU A 334 11.46 51.39 -12.69
CA LEU A 334 11.08 50.90 -11.38
C LEU A 334 12.27 50.84 -10.42
N ILE A 335 12.10 51.43 -9.25
CA ILE A 335 13.12 51.47 -8.20
C ILE A 335 12.85 50.36 -7.17
N ILE A 336 11.57 50.19 -6.80
CA ILE A 336 11.05 49.19 -5.88
C ILE A 336 9.56 48.96 -6.16
N PRO A 337 9.00 47.77 -5.88
CA PRO A 337 9.69 46.54 -5.49
C PRO A 337 10.43 45.91 -6.69
N ASP A 338 11.24 44.88 -6.47
CA ASP A 338 11.81 44.08 -7.56
C ASP A 338 10.69 43.49 -8.46
N SER A 339 10.83 43.64 -9.78
CA SER A 339 9.94 43.04 -10.78
C SER A 339 10.26 41.56 -11.06
N TYR A 340 9.30 40.89 -11.68
CA TYR A 340 9.35 39.49 -12.10
C TYR A 340 9.10 39.41 -13.60
N THR A 341 9.48 38.28 -14.21
CA THR A 341 9.19 37.95 -15.60
C THR A 341 8.70 36.50 -15.68
N ILE A 342 8.18 36.07 -16.83
CA ILE A 342 7.69 34.70 -17.06
C ILE A 342 8.72 33.97 -17.94
N ASP A 343 9.31 32.88 -17.45
CA ASP A 343 10.35 32.11 -18.14
C ASP A 343 9.82 31.14 -19.21
N ALA A 344 10.73 30.55 -20.01
CA ALA A 344 10.36 29.71 -21.16
C ALA A 344 9.56 28.45 -20.83
N ALA A 345 9.52 28.08 -19.56
CA ALA A 345 8.74 26.98 -19.02
C ALA A 345 7.42 27.45 -18.38
N VAL A 346 7.06 28.72 -18.57
CA VAL A 346 5.86 29.40 -18.06
C VAL A 346 5.89 29.49 -16.52
N ASN A 347 7.07 29.67 -15.92
CA ASN A 347 7.21 29.95 -14.49
C ASN A 347 7.44 31.44 -14.27
N VAL A 348 6.83 32.02 -13.24
CA VAL A 348 7.18 33.37 -12.81
C VAL A 348 8.52 33.30 -12.07
N VAL A 349 9.50 34.08 -12.52
CA VAL A 349 10.86 34.15 -11.96
C VAL A 349 11.23 35.61 -11.69
N PRO A 350 12.05 35.91 -10.66
CA PRO A 350 12.56 37.27 -10.47
C PRO A 350 13.40 37.71 -11.68
N CYS A 351 13.31 38.99 -12.03
CA CYS A 351 14.17 39.58 -13.06
C CYS A 351 15.67 39.37 -12.75
N PRO A 352 16.54 39.30 -13.78
CA PRO A 352 17.98 39.14 -13.58
C PRO A 352 18.55 40.17 -12.61
N SER A 353 19.39 39.69 -11.69
CA SER A 353 20.01 40.53 -10.64
C SER A 353 19.06 41.06 -9.56
N SER A 354 17.76 40.73 -9.59
CA SER A 354 16.81 40.94 -8.50
C SER A 354 16.71 39.68 -7.61
N ILE A 355 16.21 39.85 -6.38
CA ILE A 355 15.91 38.71 -5.49
C ILE A 355 14.41 38.41 -5.42
N GLY A 356 13.58 39.26 -6.04
CA GLY A 356 12.13 39.23 -5.94
C GLY A 356 11.68 39.70 -4.56
N THR A 357 11.11 40.90 -4.49
CA THR A 357 10.57 41.48 -3.27
C THR A 357 9.09 41.77 -3.45
N SER A 358 8.32 41.68 -2.37
CA SER A 358 6.90 41.98 -2.42
C SER A 358 6.61 43.48 -2.32
N LEU A 359 5.53 43.91 -2.97
CA LEU A 359 4.86 45.20 -2.71
C LEU A 359 4.31 45.29 -1.27
N GLY A 360 4.04 44.16 -0.61
CA GLY A 360 3.44 44.06 0.71
C GLY A 360 2.33 43.02 0.77
N PHE A 361 1.50 43.09 1.82
CA PHE A 361 0.41 42.15 2.08
C PHE A 361 -0.94 42.61 1.51
N PRO A 362 -1.88 41.68 1.22
CA PRO A 362 -3.21 42.02 0.74
C PRO A 362 -3.91 43.03 1.66
N CYS A 363 -4.56 44.02 1.06
CA CYS A 363 -5.28 45.07 1.79
C CYS A 363 -4.44 45.96 2.72
N ALA A 364 -3.11 45.88 2.69
CA ALA A 364 -2.24 46.84 3.33
C ALA A 364 -2.21 48.19 2.58
N THR A 365 -1.66 49.24 3.21
CA THR A 365 -1.43 50.53 2.55
C THR A 365 -0.03 50.55 1.94
N ALA A 366 0.07 50.78 0.63
CA ALA A 366 1.33 50.97 -0.08
C ALA A 366 1.71 52.46 -0.10
N VAL A 367 2.96 52.74 0.24
CA VAL A 367 3.54 54.08 0.37
C VAL A 367 4.62 54.29 -0.68
N TRP A 368 4.51 55.38 -1.43
CA TRP A 368 5.50 55.74 -2.45
C TRP A 368 6.89 56.02 -1.83
N GLY A 369 7.94 55.46 -2.41
CA GLY A 369 9.33 55.53 -1.91
C GLY A 369 9.64 54.57 -0.76
N THR A 370 8.68 53.75 -0.32
CA THR A 370 8.88 52.69 0.68
C THR A 370 8.52 51.32 0.14
N ASP A 371 7.31 51.20 -0.43
CA ASP A 371 6.77 49.95 -0.94
C ASP A 371 6.81 49.92 -2.47
N ILE A 372 6.67 51.09 -3.11
CA ILE A 372 6.75 51.25 -4.57
C ILE A 372 7.34 52.61 -4.97
N ASP A 373 8.18 52.67 -6.00
CA ASP A 373 8.69 53.92 -6.55
C ASP A 373 9.27 53.70 -7.95
N ILE A 374 9.27 54.75 -8.77
CA ILE A 374 9.74 54.73 -10.17
C ILE A 374 10.52 56.02 -10.46
N ASP A 375 11.63 55.95 -11.19
CA ASP A 375 12.39 57.13 -11.61
C ASP A 375 11.71 57.77 -12.82
N VAL A 376 11.47 59.08 -12.78
CA VAL A 376 10.71 59.79 -13.83
C VAL A 376 11.52 60.95 -14.39
N GLN A 377 11.61 61.01 -15.71
CA GLN A 377 12.18 62.12 -16.47
C GLN A 377 11.08 62.89 -17.22
N ASN A 378 10.99 64.20 -16.97
CA ASN A 378 10.25 65.12 -17.83
C ASN A 378 11.23 66.19 -18.31
N LEU A 379 11.94 65.91 -19.41
CA LEU A 379 12.88 66.83 -20.05
C LEU A 379 12.18 67.82 -21.00
N SER A 380 10.86 67.73 -21.11
CA SER A 380 10.04 68.62 -21.93
C SER A 380 9.94 70.03 -21.33
N THR A 381 9.29 70.93 -22.07
CA THR A 381 9.03 72.32 -21.62
C THR A 381 7.64 72.49 -20.99
N ALA A 382 6.88 71.41 -20.86
CA ALA A 382 5.52 71.41 -20.32
C ALA A 382 5.38 70.35 -19.22
N ASP A 383 4.35 70.50 -18.39
CA ASP A 383 4.05 69.46 -17.40
C ASP A 383 3.54 68.20 -18.11
N ARG A 384 3.81 67.04 -17.50
CA ARG A 384 3.39 65.71 -17.97
C ARG A 384 2.51 65.04 -16.93
N PHE A 385 1.90 63.93 -17.30
CA PHE A 385 0.93 63.24 -16.44
C PHE A 385 1.33 61.78 -16.30
N VAL A 386 1.62 61.33 -15.08
CA VAL A 386 1.82 59.90 -14.78
C VAL A 386 0.49 59.26 -14.40
N ASN A 387 0.23 58.09 -14.97
CA ASN A 387 -0.93 57.24 -14.71
C ASN A 387 -0.45 55.82 -14.37
N VAL A 388 -1.14 55.15 -13.43
CA VAL A 388 -0.76 53.80 -12.99
C VAL A 388 -1.98 52.90 -12.86
N LEU A 389 -1.92 51.70 -13.48
CA LEU A 389 -2.95 50.66 -13.46
C LEU A 389 -2.40 49.38 -12.84
N PHE A 390 -3.19 48.69 -12.00
CA PHE A 390 -2.85 47.40 -11.38
C PHE A 390 -4.02 46.42 -11.49
N ASP A 391 -3.80 45.23 -12.04
CA ASP A 391 -4.81 44.17 -12.16
C ASP A 391 -4.96 43.39 -10.84
N TRP A 392 -5.61 44.02 -9.87
CA TRP A 392 -5.76 43.46 -8.52
C TRP A 392 -6.57 42.17 -8.44
N ASN A 393 -7.52 41.97 -9.35
CA ASN A 393 -8.36 40.78 -9.38
C ASN A 393 -7.78 39.66 -10.25
N GLN A 394 -6.60 39.87 -10.85
CA GLN A 394 -5.86 38.90 -11.65
C GLN A 394 -6.72 38.33 -12.78
N ASN A 395 -7.59 39.15 -13.37
CA ASN A 395 -8.54 38.72 -14.38
C ASN A 395 -8.03 38.89 -15.82
N GLY A 396 -6.87 39.53 -16.00
CA GLY A 396 -6.24 39.80 -17.29
C GLY A 396 -6.74 41.07 -17.99
N TYR A 397 -7.42 41.98 -17.29
CA TYR A 397 -7.92 43.25 -17.80
C TYR A 397 -7.68 44.37 -16.78
N TRP A 398 -7.25 45.55 -17.25
CA TRP A 398 -7.32 46.78 -16.44
C TRP A 398 -8.66 47.47 -16.65
N GLN A 399 -9.66 47.09 -15.85
CA GLN A 399 -10.97 47.71 -15.83
C GLN A 399 -11.42 47.85 -14.38
N ASP A 400 -11.79 49.05 -13.95
CA ASP A 400 -12.25 49.28 -12.58
C ASP A 400 -13.40 48.33 -12.20
N ASP A 401 -13.07 47.27 -11.46
CA ASP A 401 -14.03 46.27 -11.00
C ASP A 401 -14.60 46.68 -9.64
N PRO A 402 -15.91 46.99 -9.54
CA PRO A 402 -16.53 47.33 -8.28
C PRO A 402 -16.58 46.16 -7.28
N GLY A 403 -16.24 44.92 -7.70
CA GLY A 403 -16.11 43.73 -6.87
C GLY A 403 -14.79 43.64 -6.09
N THR A 404 -13.72 44.27 -6.57
CA THR A 404 -12.41 44.27 -5.92
C THR A 404 -12.45 45.20 -4.70
N THR A 405 -12.49 44.62 -3.50
CA THR A 405 -12.63 45.40 -2.26
C THR A 405 -11.72 44.90 -1.15
N CYS A 406 -11.19 45.85 -0.38
CA CYS A 406 -10.47 45.61 0.87
C CYS A 406 -11.24 46.23 2.03
N PHE A 407 -11.57 45.41 3.03
CA PHE A 407 -12.42 45.81 4.17
C PHE A 407 -13.73 46.50 3.77
N GLY A 408 -14.30 46.13 2.61
CA GLY A 408 -15.52 46.71 2.05
C GLY A 408 -15.35 48.09 1.38
N ALA A 409 -14.12 48.60 1.27
CA ALA A 409 -13.79 49.75 0.43
C ALA A 409 -13.29 49.28 -0.94
N MET A 410 -13.72 49.97 -2.01
CA MET A 410 -13.28 49.68 -3.37
C MET A 410 -11.79 49.99 -3.52
N THR A 411 -11.04 49.05 -4.09
CA THR A 411 -9.64 49.21 -4.48
C THR A 411 -9.59 49.30 -6.00
N PRO A 412 -9.65 50.52 -6.58
CA PRO A 412 -9.67 50.69 -8.03
C PRO A 412 -8.35 50.20 -8.64
N GLU A 413 -8.44 49.72 -9.87
CA GLU A 413 -7.27 49.26 -10.63
C GLU A 413 -6.48 50.46 -11.14
N HIS A 414 -7.13 51.59 -11.43
CA HIS A 414 -6.47 52.87 -11.74
C HIS A 414 -6.03 53.62 -10.48
N VAL A 415 -4.86 53.26 -9.95
CA VAL A 415 -4.39 53.72 -8.62
C VAL A 415 -3.82 55.13 -8.61
N LEU A 416 -3.27 55.61 -9.73
CA LEU A 416 -2.76 56.97 -9.86
C LEU A 416 -3.26 57.58 -11.17
N ILE A 417 -3.96 58.72 -11.07
CA ILE A 417 -4.66 59.33 -12.21
C ILE A 417 -4.11 60.73 -12.46
N ASN A 418 -3.56 60.96 -13.65
CA ASN A 418 -3.09 62.24 -14.16
C ASN A 418 -2.19 63.00 -13.16
N PHE A 419 -1.26 62.30 -12.52
CA PHE A 419 -0.38 62.91 -11.54
C PHE A 419 0.65 63.80 -12.23
N GLY A 420 0.67 65.09 -11.88
CA GLY A 420 1.44 66.09 -12.60
C GLY A 420 2.94 66.00 -12.34
N ILE A 421 3.73 65.82 -13.40
CA ILE A 421 5.18 65.86 -13.39
C ILE A 421 5.66 67.22 -13.95
N PRO A 422 6.29 68.09 -13.14
CA PRO A 422 6.72 69.41 -13.59
C PRO A 422 7.73 69.36 -14.74
N ALA A 423 7.65 70.32 -15.66
CA ALA A 423 8.66 70.50 -16.71
C ALA A 423 10.09 70.60 -16.15
N GLY A 424 11.01 69.76 -16.64
CA GLY A 424 12.40 69.67 -16.22
C GLY A 424 12.64 68.85 -14.95
N TYR A 425 11.65 68.08 -14.48
CA TYR A 425 11.83 67.17 -13.35
C TYR A 425 12.60 65.90 -13.76
N THR A 426 13.52 65.46 -12.92
CA THR A 426 14.24 64.18 -13.02
C THR A 426 14.41 63.65 -11.61
N GLY A 427 13.94 62.43 -11.35
CA GLY A 427 14.10 61.77 -10.06
C GLY A 427 12.90 60.87 -9.70
N PRO A 428 12.95 60.21 -8.53
CA PRO A 428 11.90 59.30 -8.09
C PRO A 428 10.54 59.98 -7.97
N LEU A 429 9.46 59.32 -8.37
CA LEU A 429 8.10 59.85 -8.31
C LEU A 429 7.71 60.23 -6.87
N SER A 430 8.16 59.46 -5.87
CA SER A 430 7.99 59.76 -4.44
C SER A 430 8.46 61.16 -4.04
N GLY A 431 9.44 61.74 -4.75
CA GLY A 431 9.93 63.11 -4.56
C GLY A 431 8.85 64.19 -4.76
N LEU A 432 7.78 63.87 -5.49
CA LEU A 432 6.62 64.74 -5.74
C LEU A 432 5.44 64.48 -4.78
N ASN A 433 5.55 63.49 -3.89
CA ASN A 433 4.53 63.07 -2.92
C ASN A 433 3.16 62.70 -3.55
N PRO A 434 3.13 61.71 -4.46
CA PRO A 434 1.87 61.08 -4.88
C PRO A 434 1.08 60.51 -3.68
N PRO A 435 -0.25 60.37 -3.79
CA PRO A 435 -1.07 59.78 -2.74
C PRO A 435 -0.80 58.27 -2.58
N ASP A 436 -0.70 57.82 -1.33
CA ASP A 436 -0.68 56.40 -0.97
C ASP A 436 -1.98 55.70 -1.39
N PHE A 437 -1.91 54.39 -1.62
CA PHE A 437 -3.04 53.57 -2.05
C PHE A 437 -3.13 52.25 -1.25
N ILE A 438 -4.24 51.53 -1.43
CA ILE A 438 -4.47 50.22 -0.77
C ILE A 438 -4.13 49.11 -1.77
N ILE A 439 -3.31 48.15 -1.35
CA ILE A 439 -2.97 46.95 -2.12
C ILE A 439 -4.23 46.09 -2.29
N GLY A 440 -4.41 45.46 -3.46
CA GLY A 440 -5.54 44.59 -3.75
C GLY A 440 -5.72 43.42 -2.76
N PRO A 441 -6.87 42.73 -2.80
CA PRO A 441 -7.22 41.68 -1.84
C PRO A 441 -6.60 40.30 -2.12
N ASN A 442 -6.01 40.10 -3.29
CA ASN A 442 -5.42 38.82 -3.69
C ASN A 442 -3.91 38.85 -3.51
N SER A 443 -3.35 37.82 -2.87
CA SER A 443 -1.91 37.54 -2.88
C SER A 443 -1.48 36.92 -4.21
N GLY A 444 -0.17 36.87 -4.46
CA GLY A 444 0.40 36.37 -5.70
C GLY A 444 0.81 37.48 -6.69
N TYR A 445 1.07 37.07 -7.93
CA TYR A 445 1.56 37.96 -8.98
C TYR A 445 0.44 38.75 -9.65
N PHE A 446 0.69 40.00 -10.03
CA PHE A 446 -0.26 40.88 -10.73
C PHE A 446 0.45 41.78 -11.74
N TRP A 447 -0.18 42.05 -12.88
CA TRP A 447 0.34 42.95 -13.91
C TRP A 447 0.03 44.42 -13.59
N SER A 448 1.01 45.27 -13.89
CA SER A 448 0.95 46.71 -13.68
C SER A 448 1.35 47.48 -14.93
N ARG A 449 0.83 48.70 -15.07
CA ARG A 449 1.21 49.66 -16.12
C ARG A 449 1.53 51.02 -15.52
N PHE A 450 2.62 51.62 -15.96
CA PHE A 450 3.03 52.99 -15.66
C PHE A 450 3.14 53.76 -16.97
N THR A 451 2.39 54.86 -17.11
CA THR A 451 2.41 55.68 -18.33
C THR A 451 2.65 57.13 -18.00
N ILE A 452 3.66 57.76 -18.61
CA ILE A 452 3.86 59.21 -18.61
C ILE A 452 3.36 59.79 -19.94
N SER A 453 2.39 60.69 -19.91
CA SER A 453 1.75 61.24 -21.12
C SER A 453 1.83 62.77 -21.24
N ASP A 454 1.80 63.27 -22.47
CA ASP A 454 1.75 64.70 -22.80
C ASP A 454 0.37 65.35 -22.60
N ILE A 455 -0.68 64.53 -22.63
CA ILE A 455 -2.07 64.90 -22.36
C ILE A 455 -2.69 64.01 -21.28
N PRO A 456 -3.63 64.54 -20.47
CA PRO A 456 -4.27 63.75 -19.43
C PRO A 456 -5.22 62.68 -20.00
N VAL A 457 -5.25 61.51 -19.37
CA VAL A 457 -6.17 60.40 -19.69
C VAL A 457 -7.55 60.60 -19.05
N THR A 458 -8.54 59.83 -19.51
CA THR A 458 -9.91 59.91 -18.99
C THR A 458 -10.00 59.24 -17.62
N ALA A 459 -10.15 60.04 -16.55
CA ALA A 459 -10.21 59.52 -15.19
C ALA A 459 -11.38 58.53 -14.95
N GLY A 460 -11.06 57.35 -14.42
CA GLY A 460 -12.03 56.33 -13.95
C GLY A 460 -12.69 55.44 -15.01
N GLU A 461 -12.27 55.55 -16.27
CA GLU A 461 -12.72 54.66 -17.38
C GLU A 461 -11.57 54.33 -18.35
N TRP A 462 -10.32 54.60 -17.95
CA TRP A 462 -9.15 54.35 -18.79
C TRP A 462 -8.67 52.91 -18.58
N ASP A 463 -8.59 52.16 -19.68
CA ASP A 463 -8.21 50.75 -19.71
C ASP A 463 -6.71 50.53 -19.96
N GLY A 464 -5.94 51.62 -20.05
CA GLY A 464 -4.51 51.59 -20.39
C GLY A 464 -4.22 51.93 -21.85
N SER A 465 -5.24 52.08 -22.72
CA SER A 465 -5.04 52.40 -24.15
C SER A 465 -5.01 53.91 -24.47
N GLY A 466 -4.23 54.34 -25.44
CA GLY A 466 -4.19 55.73 -25.88
C GLY A 466 -3.05 56.06 -26.84
N GLU A 467 -3.23 57.12 -27.65
CA GLU A 467 -2.19 57.66 -28.51
C GLU A 467 -1.67 58.98 -27.92
N PHE A 468 -0.36 59.04 -27.64
CA PHE A 468 0.31 60.19 -27.02
C PHE A 468 1.45 60.70 -27.90
N GLY A 469 1.59 62.02 -27.97
CA GLY A 469 2.59 62.63 -28.86
C GLY A 469 4.00 62.71 -28.27
N ASP A 470 4.14 62.39 -26.98
CA ASP A 470 5.37 62.41 -26.18
C ASP A 470 5.08 61.69 -24.85
N GLY A 471 6.06 61.00 -24.28
CA GLY A 471 5.84 60.15 -23.11
C GLY A 471 6.46 58.76 -23.27
N GLU A 472 6.11 57.85 -22.38
CA GLU A 472 6.48 56.43 -22.40
C GLU A 472 5.47 55.59 -21.58
N THR A 473 5.39 54.29 -21.84
CA THR A 473 4.68 53.29 -21.03
C THR A 473 5.54 52.09 -20.68
N GLU A 474 5.49 51.67 -19.41
CA GLU A 474 6.22 50.50 -18.89
C GLU A 474 5.25 49.58 -18.14
N ASP A 475 5.42 48.27 -18.30
CA ASP A 475 4.56 47.23 -17.75
C ASP A 475 5.33 46.21 -16.89
N TYR A 476 5.08 46.18 -15.58
CA TYR A 476 5.76 45.24 -14.68
C TYR A 476 4.84 44.14 -14.15
N LEU A 477 5.39 42.92 -14.02
CA LEU A 477 4.81 41.86 -13.20
C LEU A 477 5.35 41.97 -11.77
N LEU A 478 4.45 42.26 -10.82
CA LEU A 478 4.78 42.50 -9.40
C LEU A 478 4.16 41.44 -8.49
N PHE A 479 4.59 41.36 -7.22
CA PHE A 479 4.18 40.31 -6.27
C PHE A 479 3.60 40.86 -4.96
N VAL A 480 2.44 40.34 -4.53
CA VAL A 480 1.84 40.53 -3.20
C VAL A 480 2.08 39.28 -2.34
N GLU A 481 2.73 39.45 -1.19
CA GLU A 481 3.08 38.36 -0.27
C GLU A 481 1.84 37.78 0.42
N GLU A 482 1.82 36.47 0.67
CA GLU A 482 0.77 35.84 1.46
C GLU A 482 0.98 36.11 2.96
N GLU A 483 -0.07 36.48 3.69
CA GLU A 483 0.02 36.67 5.14
C GLU A 483 0.34 35.33 5.83
N PRO A 484 1.30 35.26 6.78
CA PRO A 484 1.64 34.01 7.44
C PRO A 484 0.43 33.46 8.21
N GLN A 485 -0.06 32.30 7.78
CA GLN A 485 -1.07 31.55 8.51
C GLN A 485 -0.42 30.98 9.78
N GLU A 486 -1.10 31.07 10.94
CA GLU A 486 -0.66 30.32 12.12
C GLU A 486 -0.68 28.83 11.75
N GLU A 487 0.49 28.19 11.75
CA GLU A 487 0.61 26.73 11.59
C GLU A 487 -0.08 26.07 12.79
N LEU A 488 -1.13 25.31 12.49
CA LEU A 488 -1.93 24.61 13.46
C LEU A 488 -1.76 23.12 13.21
N ASP A 489 -1.53 22.39 14.28
CA ASP A 489 -1.58 20.94 14.34
C ASP A 489 -2.99 20.54 14.81
N PHE A 490 -3.61 19.57 14.16
CA PHE A 490 -4.93 18.99 14.42
C PHE A 490 -4.76 17.47 14.50
N GLY A 491 -5.70 16.78 15.13
CA GLY A 491 -5.78 15.33 14.96
C GLY A 491 -6.49 14.93 13.66
N ASP A 492 -6.76 13.64 13.53
CA ASP A 492 -7.29 13.02 12.31
C ASP A 492 -8.32 11.89 12.57
N ALA A 493 -8.85 11.78 13.80
CA ALA A 493 -9.94 10.86 14.07
C ALA A 493 -11.21 11.21 13.24
N PRO A 494 -12.10 10.22 12.94
CA PRO A 494 -13.29 10.47 12.12
C PRO A 494 -14.27 11.51 12.67
N ASP A 495 -14.57 12.54 11.89
CA ASP A 495 -15.53 13.61 12.22
C ASP A 495 -16.92 13.32 11.57
N PRO A 496 -18.06 13.73 12.17
CA PRO A 496 -18.24 14.57 13.36
C PRO A 496 -18.36 13.81 14.69
N THR A 497 -18.18 12.50 14.70
CA THR A 497 -18.21 11.68 15.93
C THR A 497 -17.05 12.06 16.84
N TYR A 498 -15.84 12.10 16.28
CA TYR A 498 -14.63 12.55 16.95
C TYR A 498 -14.32 13.95 16.40
N PRO A 499 -14.52 15.03 17.19
CA PRO A 499 -14.45 16.39 16.64
C PRO A 499 -13.02 16.73 16.23
N THR A 500 -12.78 16.72 14.92
CA THR A 500 -11.45 16.89 14.33
C THR A 500 -11.44 18.09 13.40
N LEU A 501 -12.52 18.30 12.65
CA LEU A 501 -12.62 19.45 11.75
C LEU A 501 -12.83 20.75 12.55
N LEU A 502 -12.25 21.84 12.07
CA LEU A 502 -12.43 23.19 12.61
C LEU A 502 -13.91 23.60 12.68
N ALA A 503 -14.75 23.10 11.76
CA ALA A 503 -16.19 23.32 11.75
C ALA A 503 -16.90 22.81 13.03
N ASN A 504 -16.32 21.81 13.71
CA ASN A 504 -16.82 21.24 14.96
C ASN A 504 -15.94 21.62 16.16
N ASP A 505 -15.13 22.68 16.01
CA ASP A 505 -14.13 23.12 16.99
C ASP A 505 -13.13 22.03 17.37
N GLY A 506 -12.66 21.26 16.37
CA GLY A 506 -11.69 20.20 16.57
C GLY A 506 -10.47 20.62 17.40
N ALA A 507 -9.91 19.66 18.13
CA ALA A 507 -8.67 19.85 18.87
C ALA A 507 -7.58 20.33 17.91
N ARG A 508 -6.88 21.40 18.29
CA ARG A 508 -5.78 21.94 17.51
C ARG A 508 -4.80 22.71 18.36
N HIS A 509 -3.54 22.75 17.96
CA HIS A 509 -2.45 23.38 18.68
C HIS A 509 -1.68 24.31 17.75
N THR A 510 -1.29 25.50 18.22
CA THR A 510 -0.33 26.32 17.47
C THR A 510 1.04 25.62 17.49
N VAL A 511 1.62 25.37 16.33
CA VAL A 511 2.92 24.69 16.24
C VAL A 511 4.01 25.61 16.80
N VAL A 512 4.65 25.17 17.88
CA VAL A 512 5.74 25.88 18.54
C VAL A 512 6.99 25.00 18.55
N ALA A 513 8.06 25.49 17.93
CA ALA A 513 9.31 24.76 17.80
C ALA A 513 9.81 24.16 19.14
N GLY A 514 9.90 22.83 19.20
CA GLY A 514 10.37 22.09 20.37
C GLY A 514 9.31 21.72 21.41
N VAL A 515 8.02 21.84 21.08
CA VAL A 515 6.89 21.40 21.90
C VAL A 515 6.03 20.44 21.07
N TYR A 516 6.24 19.14 21.27
CA TYR A 516 5.63 18.06 20.48
C TYR A 516 5.75 16.72 21.23
N MET A 517 4.96 15.73 20.85
CA MET A 517 5.03 14.33 21.23
C MET A 517 5.91 13.58 20.23
N GLY A 518 6.59 12.53 20.69
CA GLY A 518 7.41 11.72 19.78
C GLY A 518 8.59 12.46 19.11
N ALA A 519 8.75 12.31 17.80
CA ALA A 519 9.93 12.78 17.06
C ALA A 519 9.69 14.01 16.17
N LEU A 520 8.47 14.15 15.63
CA LEU A 520 8.08 15.18 14.66
C LEU A 520 6.81 15.88 15.15
N ILE A 521 6.41 16.92 14.42
CA ILE A 521 5.12 17.58 14.50
C ILE A 521 4.90 18.17 13.12
N ASP A 522 3.70 18.10 12.58
CA ASP A 522 3.34 18.84 11.39
C ASP A 522 2.15 19.77 11.57
N ALA A 523 1.64 20.30 10.46
CA ALA A 523 0.71 21.41 10.50
C ALA A 523 -0.22 21.34 9.29
N GLU A 524 -1.52 21.45 9.56
CA GLU A 524 -2.56 21.53 8.56
C GLU A 524 -3.46 22.75 8.76
N PRO A 525 -4.00 23.28 7.63
CA PRO A 525 -4.98 24.35 7.71
C PRO A 525 -6.30 23.92 8.37
N ASN A 526 -6.56 22.61 8.49
CA ASN A 526 -7.75 22.01 9.09
C ASN A 526 -7.53 20.49 9.30
N GLY A 527 -8.18 19.87 10.29
CA GLY A 527 -8.02 18.45 10.58
C GLY A 527 -8.29 17.52 9.39
N LEU A 528 -7.51 16.44 9.29
CA LEU A 528 -7.45 15.54 8.15
C LEU A 528 -8.05 14.18 8.47
N GLN A 529 -9.33 14.13 8.81
CA GLN A 529 -10.00 12.88 9.22
C GLN A 529 -9.73 11.63 8.32
N ASP A 530 -9.34 10.52 8.93
CA ASP A 530 -9.21 9.20 8.28
C ASP A 530 -9.91 8.08 9.08
N PRO A 531 -10.54 7.07 8.44
CA PRO A 531 -11.14 5.92 9.12
C PRO A 531 -10.18 5.07 9.99
N ASN A 532 -8.87 5.29 9.87
CA ASN A 532 -7.84 4.64 10.66
C ASN A 532 -7.09 5.59 11.60
N ALA A 533 -7.43 6.90 11.62
CA ALA A 533 -6.57 7.92 12.22
C ALA A 533 -5.14 7.77 11.67
N MET A 534 -5.02 8.02 10.36
CA MET A 534 -3.73 8.13 9.66
C MET A 534 -3.75 9.27 8.59
N GLY A 535 -4.55 10.31 8.76
CA GLY A 535 -4.87 11.24 7.69
C GLY A 535 -3.84 12.33 7.45
N ASP A 536 -3.42 13.00 8.51
CA ASP A 536 -2.21 13.84 8.64
C ASP A 536 -0.93 13.02 8.44
N ASP A 537 -0.90 11.83 9.04
CA ASP A 537 0.11 10.78 8.89
C ASP A 537 0.42 10.43 7.40
N ASN A 538 -0.62 10.37 6.57
CA ASN A 538 -0.53 10.14 5.12
C ASN A 538 -0.36 11.43 4.30
N ASN A 539 -0.40 12.60 4.93
CA ASN A 539 -0.34 13.91 4.31
C ASN A 539 0.74 14.79 4.96
N ASN A 540 2.00 14.41 4.74
CA ASN A 540 3.26 15.12 5.03
C ASN A 540 4.19 14.32 5.95
N LEU A 541 4.31 14.67 7.24
CA LEU A 541 5.22 13.98 8.16
C LEU A 541 4.39 13.10 9.09
N ALA A 542 4.68 11.79 9.11
CA ALA A 542 4.12 10.90 10.12
C ALA A 542 4.61 11.31 11.52
N ASP A 543 3.71 11.82 12.37
CA ASP A 543 3.98 12.32 13.71
C ASP A 543 3.14 11.65 14.81
N GLU A 544 2.29 10.67 14.50
CA GLU A 544 1.67 9.72 15.44
C GLU A 544 2.69 8.70 16.00
N ASP A 545 3.80 9.19 16.55
CA ASP A 545 4.90 8.40 17.10
C ASP A 545 5.20 8.68 18.59
N GLY A 546 4.38 9.54 19.22
CA GLY A 546 4.45 9.85 20.64
C GLY A 546 3.89 8.80 21.58
N ILE A 547 2.93 7.98 21.14
CA ILE A 547 2.17 7.06 22.01
C ILE A 547 2.41 5.59 21.66
N ASN A 548 2.59 4.76 22.69
CA ASN A 548 2.70 3.31 22.52
C ASN A 548 1.99 2.56 23.66
N PHE A 549 0.94 1.81 23.33
CA PHE A 549 0.27 0.89 24.25
C PHE A 549 1.08 -0.40 24.39
N LEU A 550 1.52 -0.73 25.61
CA LEU A 550 2.39 -1.87 25.91
C LEU A 550 1.64 -3.19 26.16
N GLY A 551 0.35 -3.25 25.79
CA GLY A 551 -0.52 -4.41 25.97
C GLY A 551 -1.88 -4.18 25.32
N GLN A 552 -2.70 -5.23 25.27
CA GLN A 552 -4.07 -5.16 24.77
C GLN A 552 -4.96 -4.35 25.70
N ILE A 553 -6.01 -3.74 25.13
CA ILE A 553 -7.01 -2.98 25.87
C ILE A 553 -8.15 -3.94 26.20
N ILE A 554 -8.02 -4.61 27.33
CA ILE A 554 -8.94 -5.68 27.76
C ILE A 554 -9.90 -5.13 28.82
N PRO A 555 -11.23 -5.28 28.67
CA PRO A 555 -12.19 -4.89 29.68
C PRO A 555 -11.84 -5.43 31.08
N GLY A 556 -11.89 -4.55 32.10
CA GLY A 556 -11.55 -4.87 33.48
C GLY A 556 -10.04 -4.90 33.80
N GLU A 557 -9.15 -4.85 32.81
CA GLU A 557 -7.70 -4.87 33.05
C GLU A 557 -7.07 -3.47 33.05
N ASN A 558 -5.81 -3.41 33.47
CA ASN A 558 -5.00 -2.20 33.31
C ASN A 558 -4.05 -2.37 32.12
N VAL A 559 -3.98 -1.36 31.25
CA VAL A 559 -3.01 -1.29 30.16
C VAL A 559 -1.96 -0.21 30.47
N GLN A 560 -0.69 -0.47 30.14
CA GLN A 560 0.36 0.53 30.25
C GLN A 560 0.48 1.30 28.94
N VAL A 561 0.54 2.63 29.02
CA VAL A 561 0.82 3.50 27.89
C VAL A 561 2.15 4.22 28.12
N LEU A 562 3.01 4.19 27.11
CA LEU A 562 4.26 4.91 27.02
C LEU A 562 4.03 6.18 26.18
N ILE A 563 4.41 7.33 26.72
CA ILE A 563 4.21 8.65 26.10
C ILE A 563 5.57 9.34 26.01
N ASN A 564 6.04 9.63 24.80
CA ASN A 564 7.25 10.40 24.55
C ASN A 564 6.90 11.86 24.31
N VAL A 565 7.56 12.78 25.02
CA VAL A 565 7.38 14.23 24.80
C VAL A 565 8.73 14.93 24.67
N SER A 566 8.82 15.95 23.83
CA SER A 566 10.08 16.67 23.56
C SER A 566 10.48 17.64 24.67
N THR A 567 9.53 18.11 25.48
CA THR A 567 9.75 19.04 26.59
C THR A 567 8.88 18.70 27.81
N ASN A 568 9.09 19.40 28.93
CA ASN A 568 8.22 19.25 30.10
C ASN A 568 6.89 19.96 29.86
N GLY A 569 5.78 19.33 30.24
CA GLY A 569 4.45 19.89 30.06
C GLY A 569 3.37 19.05 30.75
N PHE A 570 2.18 19.06 30.17
CA PHE A 570 1.03 18.32 30.65
C PHE A 570 0.39 17.53 29.51
N ILE A 571 -0.03 16.29 29.80
CA ILE A 571 -0.77 15.44 28.86
C ILE A 571 -2.20 15.26 29.33
N ASN A 572 -3.12 15.34 28.38
CA ASN A 572 -4.50 14.95 28.50
C ASN A 572 -4.79 13.86 27.46
N ALA A 573 -5.61 12.87 27.83
CA ALA A 573 -5.98 11.81 26.89
C ALA A 573 -7.40 11.31 27.12
N TRP A 574 -8.06 10.95 26.02
CA TRP A 574 -9.43 10.43 25.99
C TRP A 574 -9.50 9.12 25.21
N LEU A 575 -10.39 8.21 25.60
CA LEU A 575 -10.66 6.94 24.93
C LEU A 575 -12.17 6.69 25.00
N ASP A 576 -12.82 6.53 23.86
CA ASP A 576 -14.26 6.23 23.78
C ASP A 576 -14.50 4.76 24.15
N TYR A 577 -14.72 4.50 25.45
CA TYR A 577 -14.88 3.15 25.99
C TYR A 577 -16.19 2.50 25.60
N ASN A 578 -17.24 3.28 25.34
CA ASN A 578 -18.58 2.75 25.07
C ASN A 578 -18.92 2.70 23.58
N ILE A 579 -18.01 3.19 22.72
CA ILE A 579 -18.12 3.20 21.25
C ILE A 579 -19.41 3.92 20.83
N ASP A 580 -19.72 5.04 21.49
CA ASP A 580 -20.88 5.87 21.12
C ASP A 580 -20.52 6.99 20.14
N GLY A 581 -19.24 7.08 19.77
CA GLY A 581 -18.71 7.98 18.76
C GLY A 581 -18.47 9.37 19.33
N GLY A 582 -17.78 9.47 20.47
CA GLY A 582 -17.43 10.74 21.12
C GLY A 582 -16.50 10.59 22.33
N TRP A 583 -16.10 11.74 22.91
CA TRP A 583 -15.28 11.80 24.14
C TRP A 583 -15.85 12.79 25.17
N ALA A 584 -17.15 13.07 25.09
CA ALA A 584 -17.79 14.10 25.89
C ALA A 584 -18.07 13.63 27.32
N GLU A 585 -18.08 12.32 27.53
CA GLU A 585 -18.44 11.63 28.74
C GLU A 585 -17.28 11.68 29.73
N ALA A 586 -17.61 11.71 31.02
CA ALA A 586 -16.58 11.83 32.07
C ALA A 586 -15.70 10.57 32.20
N ASN A 587 -16.20 9.41 31.73
CA ASN A 587 -15.48 8.14 31.72
C ASN A 587 -14.44 8.03 30.61
N ASP A 588 -14.50 8.87 29.57
CA ASP A 588 -13.59 8.77 28.44
C ASP A 588 -12.25 9.43 28.74
N LEU A 589 -12.22 10.38 29.68
CA LEU A 589 -10.99 11.05 30.12
C LEU A 589 -10.08 10.11 30.92
N ILE A 590 -9.11 9.50 30.24
CA ILE A 590 -8.16 8.53 30.82
C ILE A 590 -6.93 9.19 31.45
N LEU A 591 -6.50 10.35 30.96
CA LEU A 591 -5.45 11.17 31.57
C LEU A 591 -5.91 12.61 31.66
N ASN A 592 -5.90 13.17 32.87
CA ASN A 592 -6.30 14.55 33.11
C ASN A 592 -5.13 15.37 33.65
N ASN A 593 -4.61 16.26 32.80
CA ASN A 593 -3.58 17.24 33.14
C ASN A 593 -2.38 16.60 33.87
N GLN A 594 -1.92 15.46 33.37
CA GLN A 594 -0.85 14.71 34.00
C GLN A 594 0.49 15.34 33.66
N PRO A 595 1.35 15.64 34.66
CA PRO A 595 2.65 16.23 34.39
C PRO A 595 3.58 15.21 33.72
N VAL A 596 4.21 15.61 32.64
CA VAL A 596 5.19 14.81 31.89
C VAL A 596 6.53 15.53 31.83
N THR A 597 7.61 14.75 31.78
CA THR A 597 8.97 15.27 31.58
C THR A 597 9.51 14.84 30.23
N ALA A 598 10.38 15.66 29.63
CA ALA A 598 11.01 15.35 28.35
C ALA A 598 11.57 13.93 28.30
N GLY A 599 11.23 13.19 27.24
CA GLY A 599 11.47 11.76 27.06
C GLY A 599 10.24 10.90 27.39
N ASN A 600 10.50 9.63 27.72
CA ASN A 600 9.46 8.63 27.95
C ASN A 600 8.82 8.74 29.35
N ASN A 601 7.49 8.74 29.38
CA ASN A 601 6.64 8.72 30.56
C ASN A 601 5.71 7.50 30.47
N THR A 602 5.50 6.77 31.58
CA THR A 602 4.63 5.58 31.57
C THR A 602 3.45 5.80 32.52
N PHE A 603 2.25 5.56 32.00
CA PHE A 603 1.01 5.61 32.77
C PHE A 603 0.29 4.26 32.74
N ASN A 604 -0.43 3.95 33.80
CA ASN A 604 -1.34 2.82 33.84
C ASN A 604 -2.76 3.36 33.63
N ILE A 605 -3.44 2.88 32.60
CA ILE A 605 -4.83 3.21 32.28
C ILE A 605 -5.69 2.01 32.71
N SER A 606 -6.77 2.28 33.44
CA SER A 606 -7.73 1.25 33.84
C SER A 606 -8.84 1.18 32.81
N VAL A 607 -9.04 0.01 32.21
CA VAL A 607 -10.14 -0.26 31.29
C VAL A 607 -11.34 -0.72 32.12
N PRO A 608 -12.49 -0.02 32.09
CA PRO A 608 -13.69 -0.47 32.78
C PRO A 608 -14.15 -1.83 32.26
N ILE A 609 -14.67 -2.70 33.12
CA ILE A 609 -15.30 -3.97 32.67
C ILE A 609 -16.54 -3.71 31.80
N THR A 610 -17.14 -2.52 31.92
CA THR A 610 -18.29 -2.09 31.10
C THR A 610 -17.87 -1.44 29.77
N ALA A 611 -16.60 -1.52 29.39
CA ALA A 611 -16.16 -1.04 28.08
C ALA A 611 -16.79 -1.92 27.00
N THR A 612 -17.31 -1.30 25.95
CA THR A 612 -17.87 -2.01 24.79
C THR A 612 -16.70 -2.54 23.95
N PRO A 613 -16.61 -3.85 23.68
CA PRO A 613 -15.60 -4.38 22.78
C PRO A 613 -15.76 -3.86 21.34
N GLY A 614 -14.64 -3.78 20.62
CA GLY A 614 -14.60 -3.36 19.23
C GLY A 614 -13.60 -2.24 18.94
N ILE A 615 -13.68 -1.72 17.73
CA ILE A 615 -12.80 -0.66 17.24
C ILE A 615 -13.30 0.71 17.70
N THR A 616 -12.41 1.51 18.29
CA THR A 616 -12.68 2.85 18.76
C THR A 616 -11.45 3.75 18.60
N PHE A 617 -11.55 5.00 19.06
CA PHE A 617 -10.47 5.99 18.91
C PHE A 617 -10.08 6.60 20.26
N THR A 618 -8.80 6.90 20.38
CA THR A 618 -8.22 7.65 21.50
C THR A 618 -7.56 8.91 20.98
N ARG A 619 -7.61 9.98 21.79
CA ARG A 619 -6.98 11.27 21.51
C ARG A 619 -5.99 11.61 22.61
N PHE A 620 -4.79 12.00 22.25
CA PHE A 620 -3.77 12.54 23.14
C PHE A 620 -3.53 14.01 22.79
N ARG A 621 -3.44 14.86 23.82
CA ARG A 621 -3.12 16.28 23.66
C ARG A 621 -2.08 16.71 24.66
N PHE A 622 -1.02 17.32 24.17
CA PHE A 622 0.13 17.76 24.95
C PHE A 622 0.32 19.27 24.83
N ASP A 623 0.56 19.96 25.94
CA ASP A 623 0.92 21.39 25.95
C ASP A 623 1.84 21.75 27.14
N THR A 624 2.34 22.99 27.19
CA THR A 624 3.22 23.42 28.30
C THR A 624 2.47 23.98 29.52
N VAL A 625 1.18 24.28 29.40
CA VAL A 625 0.39 25.00 30.41
C VAL A 625 -0.61 24.11 31.13
N GLY A 626 -1.23 23.18 30.41
CA GLY A 626 -2.25 22.27 30.89
C GLY A 626 -3.68 22.82 30.79
N GLY A 627 -4.64 21.97 31.11
CA GLY A 627 -6.07 22.32 31.13
C GLY A 627 -6.78 22.19 29.78
N LEU A 628 -6.27 21.32 28.91
CA LEU A 628 -6.84 21.02 27.61
C LEU A 628 -8.17 20.26 27.72
N SER A 629 -9.05 20.48 26.74
CA SER A 629 -10.26 19.68 26.49
C SER A 629 -10.04 18.76 25.29
N TYR A 630 -10.98 17.89 24.93
CA TYR A 630 -10.88 17.05 23.71
C TYR A 630 -11.13 17.86 22.42
N ILE A 631 -11.50 19.14 22.55
CA ILE A 631 -11.76 20.11 21.47
C ILE A 631 -11.02 21.44 21.71
N GLY A 632 -10.98 22.29 20.69
CA GLY A 632 -10.55 23.69 20.78
C GLY A 632 -9.05 23.93 20.63
N LEU A 633 -8.68 25.21 20.50
CA LEU A 633 -7.31 25.68 20.31
C LEU A 633 -6.47 25.65 21.59
N ALA A 634 -5.24 25.15 21.48
CA ALA A 634 -4.14 25.32 22.43
C ALA A 634 -3.06 26.25 21.85
N ASN A 635 -2.30 26.94 22.71
CA ASN A 635 -1.30 27.93 22.27
C ASN A 635 0.06 27.31 21.90
N ASP A 636 0.29 26.05 22.24
CA ASP A 636 1.47 25.27 21.90
C ASP A 636 1.18 23.77 22.02
N GLY A 637 2.07 22.93 21.48
CA GLY A 637 2.04 21.48 21.61
C GLY A 637 1.37 20.79 20.43
N GLU A 638 0.74 19.64 20.68
CA GLU A 638 0.32 18.70 19.64
C GLU A 638 -0.93 17.89 20.02
N VAL A 639 -1.65 17.41 19.01
CA VAL A 639 -2.77 16.47 19.03
C VAL A 639 -2.37 15.22 18.24
N GLU A 640 -2.44 14.05 18.86
CA GLU A 640 -2.33 12.77 18.14
C GLU A 640 -3.58 11.94 18.41
N ASP A 641 -4.16 11.33 17.37
CA ASP A 641 -5.27 10.38 17.50
C ASP A 641 -4.81 8.96 17.12
N TYR A 642 -5.42 7.95 17.74
CA TYR A 642 -5.10 6.55 17.43
C TYR A 642 -6.35 5.69 17.35
N LYS A 643 -6.41 4.85 16.32
CA LYS A 643 -7.36 3.74 16.25
C LYS A 643 -6.90 2.58 17.11
N ILE A 644 -7.76 2.15 18.01
CA ILE A 644 -7.50 1.05 18.94
C ILE A 644 -8.61 -0.01 18.89
N LYS A 645 -8.31 -1.21 19.38
CA LYS A 645 -9.29 -2.28 19.59
C LYS A 645 -9.42 -2.53 21.09
N ILE A 646 -10.66 -2.45 21.60
CA ILE A 646 -11.04 -3.01 22.90
C ILE A 646 -11.35 -4.48 22.63
N GLU A 647 -10.66 -5.38 23.32
CA GLU A 647 -10.78 -6.81 23.07
C GLU A 647 -12.12 -7.37 23.56
N GLU A 648 -12.61 -8.37 22.82
CA GLU A 648 -13.75 -9.20 23.22
C GLU A 648 -13.24 -10.28 24.17
N LEU A 649 -14.08 -10.60 25.16
CA LEU A 649 -13.81 -11.65 26.13
C LEU A 649 -14.88 -12.71 26.02
N ASP A 650 -14.46 -13.95 26.15
CA ASP A 650 -15.33 -15.11 26.37
C ASP A 650 -15.27 -15.47 27.87
N PHE A 651 -16.40 -15.79 28.48
CA PHE A 651 -16.54 -16.23 29.87
C PHE A 651 -17.43 -17.47 29.94
N GLY A 652 -17.14 -18.40 30.85
CA GLY A 652 -18.06 -19.51 31.09
C GLY A 652 -19.36 -19.11 31.82
N ASP A 653 -20.18 -20.12 32.10
CA ASP A 653 -21.54 -19.97 32.60
C ASP A 653 -21.91 -20.89 33.80
N ALA A 654 -20.92 -21.49 34.46
CA ALA A 654 -21.16 -22.26 35.67
C ALA A 654 -21.86 -21.42 36.77
N ASP A 655 -22.84 -22.00 37.49
CA ASP A 655 -23.67 -21.30 38.51
C ASP A 655 -22.84 -20.50 39.55
N ASP A 656 -22.96 -19.17 39.56
CA ASP A 656 -22.31 -18.26 40.53
C ASP A 656 -23.30 -17.85 41.64
N PRO A 657 -22.89 -17.77 42.92
CA PRO A 657 -21.52 -17.80 43.44
C PRO A 657 -21.08 -19.18 43.91
N LEU A 658 -21.71 -20.25 43.42
CA LEU A 658 -21.22 -21.58 43.73
C LEU A 658 -19.86 -21.76 43.06
N TYR A 659 -19.76 -21.48 41.76
CA TYR A 659 -18.52 -21.46 40.99
C TYR A 659 -18.09 -20.01 40.67
N PRO A 660 -16.78 -19.76 40.53
CA PRO A 660 -16.25 -18.46 40.12
C PRO A 660 -16.45 -18.27 38.61
N THR A 661 -17.49 -17.49 38.26
CA THR A 661 -17.89 -17.25 36.87
C THR A 661 -17.95 -15.77 36.56
N TYR A 662 -18.52 -14.93 37.43
CA TYR A 662 -18.45 -13.49 37.26
C TYR A 662 -17.03 -12.93 37.38
N TYR A 663 -16.72 -11.86 36.64
CA TYR A 663 -15.47 -11.11 36.71
C TYR A 663 -15.13 -10.68 38.15
N VAL A 664 -16.12 -10.26 38.93
CA VAL A 664 -15.92 -9.84 40.34
C VAL A 664 -15.39 -10.97 41.24
N ASN A 665 -15.64 -12.22 40.86
CA ASN A 665 -15.15 -13.43 41.54
C ASN A 665 -13.91 -14.01 40.84
N ASN A 666 -13.29 -13.25 39.94
CA ASN A 666 -12.18 -13.68 39.09
C ASN A 666 -12.53 -14.91 38.24
N GLY A 667 -13.72 -14.93 37.64
CA GLY A 667 -14.11 -15.98 36.70
C GLY A 667 -13.08 -16.25 35.59
N ALA A 668 -13.10 -17.48 35.08
CA ALA A 668 -12.35 -17.83 33.88
C ALA A 668 -12.84 -16.96 32.73
N ARG A 669 -11.91 -16.38 31.98
CA ARG A 669 -12.22 -15.57 30.80
C ARG A 669 -11.06 -15.58 29.82
N HIS A 670 -11.35 -15.55 28.54
CA HIS A 670 -10.35 -15.61 27.47
C HIS A 670 -10.52 -14.43 26.53
N VAL A 671 -9.41 -13.91 25.99
CA VAL A 671 -9.50 -12.95 24.89
C VAL A 671 -9.83 -13.69 23.60
N ILE A 672 -10.81 -13.21 22.85
CA ILE A 672 -11.17 -13.87 21.59
C ILE A 672 -10.23 -13.39 20.49
N ASP A 673 -9.35 -14.27 20.05
CA ASP A 673 -8.42 -14.02 18.94
C ASP A 673 -9.00 -14.46 17.57
N GLY A 674 -10.15 -15.13 17.58
CA GLY A 674 -10.84 -15.66 16.42
C GLY A 674 -10.19 -16.92 15.82
N LEU A 675 -9.29 -17.58 16.56
CA LEU A 675 -8.56 -18.75 16.08
C LEU A 675 -8.56 -19.91 17.10
N HIS A 676 -8.30 -19.64 18.37
CA HIS A 676 -8.23 -20.65 19.42
C HIS A 676 -9.58 -20.73 20.14
N TYR A 677 -10.38 -21.73 19.78
CA TYR A 677 -11.64 -22.08 20.42
C TYR A 677 -11.93 -23.57 20.15
N LEU A 678 -12.79 -24.15 20.96
CA LEU A 678 -13.32 -25.50 20.89
C LEU A 678 -14.49 -25.53 19.91
N GLY A 679 -14.70 -26.69 19.27
CA GLY A 679 -15.82 -26.88 18.35
C GLY A 679 -15.86 -25.92 17.15
N THR A 680 -17.01 -25.30 16.87
CA THR A 680 -17.27 -24.60 15.59
C THR A 680 -17.30 -23.08 15.65
N SER A 681 -17.61 -22.50 16.80
CA SER A 681 -17.62 -21.06 17.04
C SER A 681 -17.23 -20.76 18.48
N VAL A 682 -16.85 -19.51 18.73
CA VAL A 682 -16.72 -18.92 20.05
C VAL A 682 -17.55 -17.65 20.07
N ASP A 683 -18.15 -17.36 21.18
CA ASP A 683 -19.00 -16.21 21.38
C ASP A 683 -18.39 -15.21 22.39
N SER A 684 -19.02 -14.07 22.64
CA SER A 684 -18.39 -13.00 23.43
C SER A 684 -19.33 -12.42 24.48
N ASP A 685 -18.81 -12.27 25.69
CA ASP A 685 -19.54 -11.81 26.85
C ASP A 685 -19.05 -10.47 27.40
N ALA A 686 -20.00 -9.73 27.96
CA ALA A 686 -19.67 -8.56 28.79
C ALA A 686 -19.19 -8.95 30.19
N ASP A 687 -19.67 -10.09 30.72
CA ASP A 687 -19.35 -10.71 32.00
C ASP A 687 -19.95 -12.13 31.98
N GLY A 688 -19.50 -13.04 32.85
CA GLY A 688 -19.98 -14.43 32.84
C GLY A 688 -21.50 -14.55 32.99
N GLN A 689 -22.08 -15.59 32.36
CA GLN A 689 -23.53 -15.78 32.24
C GLN A 689 -24.08 -16.92 33.11
N PRO A 690 -23.83 -16.97 34.43
CA PRO A 690 -24.07 -18.16 35.22
C PRO A 690 -25.53 -18.63 35.25
N ASP A 691 -25.75 -19.91 35.01
CA ASP A 691 -27.02 -20.57 35.29
C ASP A 691 -26.84 -21.94 35.98
N GLY A 692 -27.93 -22.45 36.58
CA GLY A 692 -27.92 -23.71 37.32
C GLY A 692 -27.85 -24.97 36.45
N LEU A 693 -27.87 -24.82 35.14
CA LEU A 693 -27.72 -25.88 34.14
C LEU A 693 -26.42 -25.79 33.35
N ALA A 694 -25.60 -24.75 33.55
CA ALA A 694 -24.54 -24.37 32.63
C ALA A 694 -25.10 -24.34 31.19
N THR A 695 -26.15 -23.53 31.00
CA THR A 695 -26.74 -23.20 29.69
C THR A 695 -27.02 -21.70 29.54
N GLY A 696 -26.27 -20.86 30.22
CA GLY A 696 -26.56 -19.44 30.36
C GLY A 696 -26.40 -18.65 29.07
N ASP A 697 -25.22 -18.75 28.48
CA ASP A 697 -24.79 -18.28 27.14
C ASP A 697 -25.49 -19.06 26.01
N ASP A 698 -25.63 -20.39 26.13
CA ASP A 698 -26.42 -21.27 25.25
C ASP A 698 -27.81 -20.69 24.85
N ASN A 699 -28.45 -19.99 25.79
CA ASN A 699 -29.82 -19.49 25.65
C ASN A 699 -29.92 -18.08 25.04
N ASP A 700 -28.81 -17.41 24.75
CA ASP A 700 -28.79 -16.06 24.18
C ASP A 700 -28.77 -16.04 22.64
N GLY A 701 -28.45 -17.19 22.02
CA GLY A 701 -28.60 -17.43 20.58
C GLY A 701 -27.41 -18.08 19.88
N ASN A 702 -26.30 -18.30 20.58
CA ASN A 702 -25.14 -19.05 20.14
C ASN A 702 -24.87 -20.17 21.16
N ASP A 703 -24.58 -21.38 20.69
CA ASP A 703 -24.26 -22.57 21.48
C ASP A 703 -22.83 -22.89 21.05
N ASP A 704 -21.87 -22.47 21.86
CA ASP A 704 -20.43 -22.72 21.68
C ASP A 704 -19.87 -23.82 22.58
N GLU A 705 -20.71 -24.43 23.43
CA GLU A 705 -20.48 -25.73 24.08
C GLU A 705 -20.45 -26.94 23.12
N ASP A 706 -20.05 -26.74 21.86
CA ASP A 706 -20.08 -27.75 20.80
C ASP A 706 -18.72 -28.46 20.60
N GLY A 707 -17.72 -28.12 21.40
CA GLY A 707 -16.37 -28.66 21.31
C GLY A 707 -16.08 -29.91 22.14
N VAL A 708 -16.88 -30.19 23.17
CA VAL A 708 -16.70 -31.36 24.05
C VAL A 708 -17.96 -32.25 24.08
N LEU A 709 -17.78 -33.54 23.87
CA LEU A 709 -18.85 -34.54 23.94
C LEU A 709 -18.53 -35.63 24.97
N PHE A 710 -19.32 -35.72 26.04
CA PHE A 710 -19.26 -36.82 27.01
C PHE A 710 -19.90 -38.09 26.43
N ILE A 711 -19.16 -39.20 26.45
CA ILE A 711 -19.52 -40.42 25.71
C ILE A 711 -19.57 -41.70 26.56
N THR A 712 -19.18 -41.61 27.83
CA THR A 712 -19.28 -42.71 28.81
C THR A 712 -20.07 -42.24 30.02
N PRO A 713 -20.76 -43.16 30.73
CA PRO A 713 -21.23 -42.88 32.08
C PRO A 713 -20.09 -42.43 33.01
N LEU A 714 -20.34 -41.45 33.88
CA LEU A 714 -19.36 -40.99 34.86
C LEU A 714 -19.60 -41.70 36.19
N ILE A 715 -18.95 -42.85 36.36
CA ILE A 715 -19.14 -43.73 37.52
C ILE A 715 -17.89 -43.70 38.42
N PRO A 716 -18.03 -43.51 39.74
CA PRO A 716 -16.89 -43.51 40.67
C PRO A 716 -16.04 -44.78 40.59
N GLY A 717 -14.74 -44.61 40.33
CA GLY A 717 -13.78 -45.72 40.19
C GLY A 717 -13.62 -46.24 38.77
N GLU A 718 -14.45 -45.81 37.82
CA GLU A 718 -14.33 -46.13 36.40
C GLU A 718 -13.54 -45.08 35.62
N GLN A 719 -13.29 -45.36 34.34
CA GLN A 719 -12.70 -44.41 33.40
C GLN A 719 -13.82 -43.71 32.62
N GLY A 720 -13.76 -42.39 32.60
CA GLY A 720 -14.60 -41.54 31.78
C GLY A 720 -13.90 -41.18 30.47
N ALA A 721 -14.67 -40.89 29.44
CA ALA A 721 -14.17 -40.42 28.16
C ALA A 721 -14.99 -39.24 27.62
N VAL A 722 -14.29 -38.34 26.93
CA VAL A 722 -14.87 -37.29 26.09
C VAL A 722 -14.26 -37.35 24.70
N TYR A 723 -15.02 -36.95 23.69
CA TYR A 723 -14.47 -36.48 22.43
C TYR A 723 -14.28 -34.98 22.50
N VAL A 724 -13.15 -34.48 22.00
CA VAL A 724 -12.87 -33.05 21.94
C VAL A 724 -12.41 -32.67 20.53
N GLN A 725 -12.89 -31.54 20.04
CA GLN A 725 -12.40 -30.89 18.83
C GLN A 725 -12.13 -29.40 19.12
N ALA A 726 -11.08 -28.86 18.51
CA ALA A 726 -10.84 -27.42 18.47
C ALA A 726 -10.83 -26.89 17.05
N ASN A 727 -10.88 -25.58 16.86
CA ASN A 727 -10.73 -24.97 15.53
C ASN A 727 -9.28 -25.02 15.01
N THR A 728 -8.31 -24.93 15.93
CA THR A 728 -6.87 -25.00 15.64
C THR A 728 -6.16 -25.87 16.67
N THR A 729 -4.85 -26.10 16.48
CA THR A 729 -4.04 -26.76 17.52
C THR A 729 -3.78 -25.83 18.70
N GLY A 730 -4.05 -26.30 19.91
CA GLY A 730 -3.81 -25.58 21.17
C GLY A 730 -3.75 -26.53 22.37
N TYR A 731 -3.89 -25.98 23.58
CA TYR A 731 -3.77 -26.72 24.83
C TYR A 731 -5.07 -26.63 25.65
N LEU A 732 -5.61 -27.80 26.01
CA LEU A 732 -6.80 -27.93 26.85
C LEU A 732 -6.42 -28.21 28.30
N ASN A 733 -7.07 -27.48 29.20
CA ASN A 733 -7.11 -27.74 30.63
C ASN A 733 -8.57 -27.93 31.04
N ALA A 734 -8.87 -28.94 31.87
CA ALA A 734 -10.24 -29.19 32.29
C ALA A 734 -10.35 -29.72 33.72
N TRP A 735 -11.48 -29.46 34.37
CA TRP A 735 -11.78 -29.81 35.76
C TRP A 735 -13.20 -30.37 35.91
N ILE A 736 -13.41 -31.25 36.88
CA ILE A 736 -14.73 -31.74 37.31
C ILE A 736 -14.81 -31.64 38.84
N ASP A 737 -15.79 -30.90 39.38
CA ASP A 737 -16.04 -30.83 40.83
C ASP A 737 -16.61 -32.18 41.33
N TYR A 738 -15.73 -33.11 41.68
CA TYR A 738 -16.11 -34.47 42.04
C TYR A 738 -16.76 -34.54 43.41
N ASP A 739 -16.44 -33.62 44.33
CA ASP A 739 -16.99 -33.65 45.69
C ASP A 739 -18.22 -32.75 45.89
N GLN A 740 -18.59 -31.97 44.84
CA GLN A 740 -19.72 -31.05 44.76
C GLN A 740 -19.62 -29.92 45.81
N ASN A 741 -18.41 -29.40 46.02
CA ASN A 741 -18.16 -28.36 47.02
C ASN A 741 -18.28 -26.92 46.48
N GLY A 742 -18.45 -26.74 45.16
CA GLY A 742 -18.49 -25.44 44.49
C GLY A 742 -17.10 -24.87 44.22
N SER A 743 -16.11 -25.70 43.94
CA SER A 743 -14.75 -25.26 43.62
C SER A 743 -14.08 -26.35 42.81
N TRP A 744 -13.22 -25.95 41.87
CA TRP A 744 -12.33 -26.89 41.19
C TRP A 744 -10.96 -26.88 41.89
N ASP A 745 -10.79 -27.82 42.79
CA ASP A 745 -9.54 -28.06 43.51
C ASP A 745 -8.46 -28.68 42.61
N ALA A 746 -7.21 -28.63 43.05
CA ALA A 746 -6.09 -29.19 42.28
C ALA A 746 -6.20 -30.71 42.03
N THR A 747 -7.01 -31.44 42.81
CA THR A 747 -7.27 -32.87 42.62
C THR A 747 -8.38 -33.18 41.61
N GLU A 748 -9.07 -32.14 41.15
CA GLU A 748 -10.24 -32.21 40.26
C GLU A 748 -9.90 -31.85 38.82
N GLN A 749 -8.65 -31.46 38.56
CA GLN A 749 -8.15 -31.26 37.22
C GLN A 749 -8.01 -32.62 36.51
N ILE A 750 -8.76 -32.80 35.42
CA ILE A 750 -8.75 -34.02 34.61
C ILE A 750 -7.80 -33.92 33.41
N PHE A 751 -7.57 -32.70 32.89
CA PHE A 751 -6.62 -32.44 31.80
C PHE A 751 -5.68 -31.27 32.15
N THR A 752 -4.39 -31.45 31.82
CA THR A 752 -3.36 -30.43 31.97
C THR A 752 -2.58 -30.31 30.67
N ASP A 753 -2.73 -29.19 29.98
CA ASP A 753 -2.07 -28.86 28.72
C ASP A 753 -2.14 -29.99 27.69
N VAL A 754 -3.32 -30.61 27.55
CA VAL A 754 -3.55 -31.67 26.55
C VAL A 754 -3.62 -31.01 25.18
N VAL A 755 -2.85 -31.51 24.22
CA VAL A 755 -2.86 -30.96 22.86
C VAL A 755 -4.14 -31.41 22.16
N ILE A 756 -5.00 -30.45 21.82
CA ILE A 756 -6.19 -30.66 20.99
C ILE A 756 -5.92 -30.06 19.63
N ASN A 757 -6.44 -30.70 18.58
CA ASN A 757 -6.28 -30.26 17.20
C ASN A 757 -7.66 -30.09 16.53
N ASN A 758 -7.66 -29.85 15.23
CA ASN A 758 -8.87 -29.63 14.46
C ASN A 758 -9.61 -30.89 14.00
N VAL A 759 -9.35 -32.00 14.67
CA VAL A 759 -9.96 -33.30 14.44
C VAL A 759 -10.54 -33.77 15.77
N TRP A 760 -11.73 -34.37 15.73
CA TRP A 760 -12.28 -35.03 16.90
C TRP A 760 -11.32 -36.11 17.40
N THR A 761 -11.03 -36.10 18.70
CA THR A 761 -10.12 -37.07 19.31
C THR A 761 -10.64 -37.55 20.68
N PRO A 762 -10.52 -38.85 21.01
CA PRO A 762 -10.83 -39.37 22.34
C PRO A 762 -9.81 -38.92 23.38
N HIS A 763 -10.33 -38.51 24.53
CA HIS A 763 -9.56 -38.28 25.75
C HIS A 763 -10.21 -38.93 26.94
N THR A 764 -9.43 -39.70 27.69
CA THR A 764 -9.90 -40.45 28.85
C THR A 764 -9.36 -39.88 30.16
N PHE A 765 -10.12 -40.03 31.24
CA PHE A 765 -9.77 -39.60 32.59
C PHE A 765 -10.35 -40.56 33.63
N MET A 766 -9.77 -40.59 34.83
CA MET A 766 -10.25 -41.47 35.91
C MET A 766 -11.23 -40.72 36.81
N ILE A 767 -12.40 -41.31 37.08
CA ILE A 767 -13.32 -40.78 38.09
C ILE A 767 -12.87 -41.30 39.46
N PRO A 768 -12.61 -40.42 40.44
CA PRO A 768 -12.25 -40.84 41.79
C PRO A 768 -13.35 -41.71 42.43
N SER A 769 -12.97 -42.83 43.04
CA SER A 769 -13.90 -43.66 43.84
C SER A 769 -14.58 -42.92 45.01
N SER A 770 -14.10 -41.73 45.37
CA SER A 770 -14.67 -40.85 46.40
C SER A 770 -15.65 -39.81 45.85
N ALA A 771 -15.90 -39.79 44.54
CA ALA A 771 -16.78 -38.81 43.92
C ALA A 771 -18.22 -38.92 44.44
N SER A 772 -18.86 -37.76 44.61
CA SER A 772 -20.24 -37.63 45.07
C SER A 772 -21.21 -37.88 43.93
N PHE A 773 -22.25 -38.68 44.18
CA PHE A 773 -23.31 -38.93 43.18
C PHE A 773 -24.20 -37.70 42.96
N GLY A 774 -24.70 -37.54 41.74
CA GLY A 774 -25.61 -36.45 41.35
C GLY A 774 -25.00 -35.49 40.33
N GLN A 775 -25.69 -34.37 40.11
CA GLN A 775 -25.26 -33.32 39.19
C GLN A 775 -24.04 -32.57 39.74
N THR A 776 -23.08 -32.27 38.87
CA THR A 776 -21.94 -31.41 39.14
C THR A 776 -21.51 -30.68 37.86
N THR A 777 -20.54 -29.76 37.97
CA THR A 777 -20.10 -28.93 36.85
C THR A 777 -18.66 -29.26 36.46
N ALA A 778 -18.44 -29.42 35.15
CA ALA A 778 -17.14 -29.49 34.53
C ALA A 778 -16.78 -28.15 33.88
N ARG A 779 -15.50 -27.80 33.84
CA ARG A 779 -14.99 -26.62 33.13
C ARG A 779 -13.88 -27.03 32.18
N PHE A 780 -13.94 -26.59 30.94
CA PHE A 780 -12.93 -26.76 29.91
C PHE A 780 -12.41 -25.39 29.51
N ARG A 781 -11.08 -25.27 29.43
CA ARG A 781 -10.41 -24.03 29.04
C ARG A 781 -9.34 -24.35 28.02
N PHE A 782 -9.41 -23.70 26.87
CA PHE A 782 -8.53 -23.95 25.73
C PHE A 782 -7.79 -22.67 25.34
N ASP A 783 -6.48 -22.73 25.13
CA ASP A 783 -5.67 -21.58 24.70
C ASP A 783 -4.46 -22.00 23.85
N SER A 784 -3.69 -21.01 23.38
CA SER A 784 -2.49 -21.25 22.57
C SER A 784 -1.24 -21.59 23.39
N ALA A 785 -1.21 -21.28 24.69
CA ALA A 785 0.01 -21.28 25.51
C ALA A 785 0.04 -22.34 26.63
N GLY A 786 -1.12 -22.80 27.11
CA GLY A 786 -1.27 -23.68 28.24
C GLY A 786 -1.01 -23.01 29.60
N GLY A 787 -1.03 -23.80 30.66
CA GLY A 787 -0.80 -23.36 32.04
C GLY A 787 -2.00 -22.65 32.67
N LEU A 788 -3.21 -22.90 32.16
CA LEU A 788 -4.43 -22.31 32.66
C LEU A 788 -4.83 -22.85 34.04
N ALA A 789 -5.35 -21.98 34.89
CA ALA A 789 -6.06 -22.35 36.12
C ALA A 789 -7.57 -22.42 35.86
N ALA A 790 -8.38 -22.88 36.82
CA ALA A 790 -9.85 -22.89 36.68
C ALA A 790 -10.49 -21.47 36.67
N THR A 791 -9.69 -20.41 36.91
CA THR A 791 -10.13 -19.02 37.06
C THR A 791 -9.14 -18.04 36.40
N GLY A 792 -9.57 -16.79 36.20
CA GLY A 792 -8.72 -15.70 35.71
C GLY A 792 -8.60 -15.59 34.18
N LEU A 793 -7.93 -14.53 33.74
CA LEU A 793 -7.74 -14.17 32.33
C LEU A 793 -6.72 -15.06 31.61
N ALA A 794 -7.06 -15.51 30.41
CA ALA A 794 -6.13 -16.03 29.41
C ALA A 794 -5.90 -15.00 28.28
N ALA A 795 -4.75 -15.12 27.60
CA ALA A 795 -4.35 -14.18 26.55
C ALA A 795 -5.05 -14.41 25.21
N ASP A 796 -5.57 -15.62 25.02
CA ASP A 796 -6.43 -16.05 23.92
C ASP A 796 -7.27 -17.25 24.38
N GLY A 797 -8.22 -17.72 23.57
CA GLY A 797 -8.88 -19.00 23.78
C GLY A 797 -10.38 -18.91 24.10
N GLU A 798 -10.87 -19.94 24.80
CA GLU A 798 -12.27 -20.10 25.19
C GLU A 798 -12.43 -20.85 26.54
N VAL A 799 -13.59 -20.66 27.19
CA VAL A 799 -14.11 -21.33 28.38
C VAL A 799 -15.46 -21.99 28.08
N GLU A 800 -15.55 -23.31 28.09
CA GLU A 800 -16.82 -24.03 28.07
C GLU A 800 -17.10 -24.63 29.46
N ASP A 801 -18.34 -24.55 29.95
CA ASP A 801 -18.77 -25.16 31.20
C ASP A 801 -19.89 -26.19 30.91
N TYR A 802 -19.90 -27.32 31.64
CA TYR A 802 -20.87 -28.40 31.38
C TYR A 802 -21.49 -28.94 32.66
N LEU A 803 -22.82 -29.03 32.70
CA LEU A 803 -23.52 -29.78 33.73
C LEU A 803 -23.53 -31.28 33.41
N ILE A 804 -22.84 -32.04 34.24
CA ILE A 804 -22.70 -33.49 34.12
C ILE A 804 -23.33 -34.21 35.31
N ILE A 805 -23.54 -35.52 35.18
CA ILE A 805 -24.10 -36.35 36.24
C ILE A 805 -23.10 -37.45 36.59
N ILE A 806 -22.73 -37.54 37.87
CA ILE A 806 -22.00 -38.66 38.42
C ILE A 806 -23.02 -39.70 38.90
N GLU A 807 -23.00 -40.86 38.28
CA GLU A 807 -23.98 -41.92 38.49
C GLU A 807 -23.52 -42.93 39.55
N GLU A 808 -24.48 -43.63 40.17
CA GLU A 808 -24.15 -44.79 41.01
C GLU A 808 -23.62 -45.93 40.14
N ALA A 809 -22.56 -46.59 40.59
CA ALA A 809 -22.03 -47.75 39.87
C ALA A 809 -23.12 -48.83 39.74
N PRO A 810 -23.25 -49.48 38.58
CA PRO A 810 -24.07 -50.68 38.47
C PRO A 810 -23.50 -51.74 39.43
N ASP A 811 -24.32 -52.23 40.35
CA ASP A 811 -23.95 -53.33 41.26
C ASP A 811 -24.03 -54.68 40.53
N ASP A 812 -23.29 -54.80 39.43
CA ASP A 812 -23.17 -56.01 38.61
C ASP A 812 -22.05 -56.94 39.13
N GLY A 813 -21.13 -56.38 39.92
CA GLY A 813 -19.93 -57.03 40.40
C GLY A 813 -18.99 -57.48 39.27
N SER A 814 -18.75 -56.55 38.34
CA SER A 814 -17.65 -56.61 37.38
C SER A 814 -16.38 -57.20 38.00
N LYS A 815 -15.76 -58.13 37.27
CA LYS A 815 -14.54 -58.85 37.65
C LYS A 815 -13.34 -58.46 36.81
N MET A 816 -13.52 -57.55 35.86
CA MET A 816 -12.44 -56.91 35.12
C MET A 816 -12.12 -55.53 35.69
N HIS A 817 -11.13 -54.86 35.13
CA HIS A 817 -10.62 -53.56 35.58
C HIS A 817 -11.73 -52.51 35.76
N TYR A 818 -12.46 -52.17 34.69
CA TYR A 818 -13.69 -51.37 34.67
C TYR A 818 -14.50 -51.77 33.43
N HIS A 819 -15.71 -51.24 33.29
CA HIS A 819 -16.54 -51.41 32.09
C HIS A 819 -15.91 -50.72 30.88
N GLN A 820 -15.70 -51.45 29.79
CA GLN A 820 -15.41 -50.84 28.49
C GLN A 820 -16.75 -50.60 27.78
N TRP A 821 -17.33 -49.42 28.04
CA TRP A 821 -18.66 -49.05 27.54
C TRP A 821 -18.68 -48.94 26.01
N PRO A 822 -19.82 -49.19 25.33
CA PRO A 822 -19.91 -49.03 23.88
C PRO A 822 -19.91 -47.57 23.45
N ASP A 823 -19.21 -47.25 22.35
CA ASP A 823 -19.31 -45.92 21.73
C ASP A 823 -20.65 -45.75 21.01
N THR A 824 -21.63 -45.16 21.69
CA THR A 824 -22.98 -44.96 21.15
C THR A 824 -23.13 -43.72 20.25
N THR A 825 -22.02 -43.09 19.86
CA THR A 825 -22.04 -41.92 18.97
C THR A 825 -21.90 -42.31 17.49
N MET A 826 -21.95 -41.32 16.60
CA MET A 826 -21.65 -41.51 15.17
C MET A 826 -20.18 -41.88 14.88
N PHE A 827 -19.29 -41.70 15.86
CA PHE A 827 -17.87 -42.06 15.76
C PHE A 827 -17.60 -43.52 16.15
N GLY A 828 -18.58 -44.21 16.70
CA GLY A 828 -18.46 -45.63 17.01
C GLY A 828 -18.26 -46.47 15.75
N ILE A 829 -17.49 -47.55 15.87
CA ILE A 829 -17.29 -48.54 14.81
C ILE A 829 -17.84 -49.89 15.26
N ASP A 830 -18.60 -50.50 14.36
CA ASP A 830 -18.93 -51.90 14.39
C ASP A 830 -17.87 -52.69 13.59
N VAL A 831 -16.98 -53.38 14.31
CA VAL A 831 -15.88 -54.15 13.71
C VAL A 831 -16.35 -55.55 13.37
N SER A 832 -16.35 -55.89 12.08
CA SER A 832 -16.90 -57.16 11.61
C SER A 832 -16.21 -58.36 12.25
N ALA A 833 -16.98 -59.13 13.03
CA ALA A 833 -16.55 -60.37 13.68
C ALA A 833 -17.15 -61.62 13.01
N SER A 834 -17.76 -61.47 11.83
CA SER A 834 -18.45 -62.55 11.13
C SER A 834 -17.54 -63.47 10.32
N GLN A 835 -17.91 -64.74 10.31
CA GLN A 835 -17.44 -65.72 9.35
C GLN A 835 -18.34 -65.76 8.11
N ASP A 836 -17.73 -65.59 6.93
CA ASP A 836 -18.35 -65.85 5.63
C ASP A 836 -17.74 -67.08 4.92
N GLU A 837 -18.16 -67.35 3.67
CA GLU A 837 -17.69 -68.52 2.91
C GLU A 837 -16.17 -68.52 2.64
N GLN A 838 -15.52 -67.36 2.70
CA GLN A 838 -14.13 -67.14 2.31
C GLN A 838 -13.24 -66.74 3.48
N THR A 839 -13.78 -66.03 4.47
CA THR A 839 -13.01 -65.37 5.54
C THR A 839 -13.70 -65.53 6.89
N THR A 840 -12.91 -65.88 7.89
CA THR A 840 -13.24 -65.84 9.32
C THR A 840 -12.55 -64.64 9.92
N ARG A 841 -13.33 -63.75 10.54
CA ARG A 841 -12.84 -62.61 11.31
C ARG A 841 -12.88 -63.01 12.78
N LEU A 842 -11.75 -62.88 13.47
CA LEU A 842 -11.64 -63.11 14.91
C LEU A 842 -11.06 -61.83 15.51
N ILE A 843 -11.82 -61.17 16.36
CA ILE A 843 -11.43 -59.94 17.04
C ILE A 843 -11.18 -60.30 18.50
N ALA A 844 -10.19 -59.69 19.14
CA ALA A 844 -9.90 -59.90 20.55
C ALA A 844 -9.49 -58.61 21.24
N ASP A 845 -9.84 -58.47 22.50
CA ASP A 845 -9.46 -57.35 23.35
C ASP A 845 -9.10 -57.83 24.76
N ASP A 846 -8.32 -57.05 25.49
CA ASP A 846 -7.72 -57.45 26.76
C ASP A 846 -8.39 -56.87 28.00
N PHE A 847 -8.19 -57.55 29.14
CA PHE A 847 -8.71 -57.09 30.43
C PHE A 847 -7.89 -57.62 31.60
N LEU A 848 -7.74 -56.79 32.64
CA LEU A 848 -7.18 -57.22 33.93
C LEU A 848 -8.27 -57.82 34.82
N CYS A 849 -8.04 -59.05 35.29
CA CYS A 849 -8.83 -59.67 36.33
C CYS A 849 -8.63 -58.95 37.67
N LEU A 850 -9.71 -58.40 38.24
CA LEU A 850 -9.71 -57.79 39.56
C LEU A 850 -10.14 -58.74 40.68
N GLU A 851 -10.79 -59.86 40.35
CA GLU A 851 -11.27 -60.82 41.35
C GLU A 851 -11.08 -62.27 40.89
N THR A 852 -10.44 -63.09 41.73
CA THR A 852 -10.30 -64.53 41.47
C THR A 852 -11.66 -65.23 41.52
N GLY A 853 -12.05 -65.94 40.47
CA GLY A 853 -13.31 -66.69 40.45
C GLY A 853 -13.73 -67.17 39.07
N PRO A 854 -14.92 -67.76 38.92
CA PRO A 854 -15.45 -68.11 37.60
C PRO A 854 -15.85 -66.85 36.82
N ILE A 855 -15.57 -66.83 35.52
CA ILE A 855 -16.21 -65.98 34.51
C ILE A 855 -17.41 -66.78 34.00
N ASN A 856 -18.59 -66.41 34.46
CA ASN A 856 -19.82 -67.12 34.10
C ASN A 856 -20.89 -66.21 33.48
N SER A 857 -20.54 -64.95 33.24
CA SER A 857 -21.34 -63.97 32.52
C SER A 857 -20.39 -63.04 31.78
N ILE A 858 -20.67 -62.83 30.50
CA ILE A 858 -19.88 -61.99 29.59
C ILE A 858 -20.90 -61.20 28.78
N HIS A 859 -20.68 -59.90 28.69
CA HIS A 859 -21.53 -59.00 27.94
C HIS A 859 -20.70 -58.31 26.86
N ILE A 860 -21.22 -58.26 25.64
CA ILE A 860 -20.60 -57.51 24.54
C ILE A 860 -21.67 -56.65 23.87
N TRP A 861 -21.23 -55.57 23.25
CA TRP A 861 -22.10 -54.75 22.41
C TRP A 861 -21.77 -54.93 20.93
N GLY A 862 -22.78 -54.81 20.07
CA GLY A 862 -22.58 -54.94 18.64
C GLY A 862 -23.87 -54.82 17.86
N SER A 863 -23.73 -54.63 16.55
CA SER A 863 -24.86 -54.42 15.66
C SER A 863 -24.77 -55.29 14.41
N TRP A 864 -25.77 -55.14 13.54
CA TRP A 864 -25.87 -55.86 12.28
C TRP A 864 -25.69 -54.88 11.13
N TRP A 865 -24.86 -55.24 10.15
CA TRP A 865 -24.62 -54.40 8.99
C TRP A 865 -25.94 -53.98 8.31
N TYR A 866 -26.15 -52.68 8.15
CA TYR A 866 -27.36 -52.05 7.61
C TYR A 866 -28.65 -52.36 8.38
N ASP A 867 -28.57 -52.64 9.68
CA ASP A 867 -29.66 -53.17 10.48
C ASP A 867 -30.35 -54.38 9.81
N GLU A 868 -29.62 -55.14 8.98
CA GLU A 868 -30.11 -56.39 8.36
C GLU A 868 -30.12 -57.51 9.39
N TRP A 869 -30.94 -57.31 10.43
CA TRP A 869 -31.07 -58.17 11.59
C TRP A 869 -31.24 -59.64 11.19
N PHE A 870 -30.37 -60.48 11.74
CA PHE A 870 -30.52 -61.92 11.65
C PHE A 870 -31.00 -62.50 12.98
N PRO A 871 -32.20 -63.10 13.02
CA PRO A 871 -32.63 -63.79 14.22
C PRO A 871 -31.76 -65.03 14.43
N ASP A 872 -31.28 -65.21 15.66
CA ASP A 872 -30.63 -66.46 16.12
C ASP A 872 -29.22 -66.72 15.52
N PRO A 873 -28.23 -65.83 15.66
CA PRO A 873 -26.82 -66.10 15.32
C PRO A 873 -26.12 -67.11 16.25
N PHE A 874 -25.00 -67.68 15.80
CA PHE A 874 -24.07 -68.41 16.66
C PHE A 874 -22.86 -67.54 16.98
N PHE A 875 -22.39 -67.60 18.22
CA PHE A 875 -21.19 -66.90 18.67
C PHE A 875 -20.17 -67.89 19.22
N GLU A 876 -18.89 -67.65 18.97
CA GLU A 876 -17.75 -68.32 19.61
C GLU A 876 -17.07 -67.26 20.48
N LEU A 877 -17.03 -67.52 21.80
CA LEU A 877 -16.24 -66.72 22.74
C LEU A 877 -15.06 -67.56 23.22
N ALA A 878 -13.88 -66.95 23.31
CA ALA A 878 -12.70 -67.61 23.86
C ALA A 878 -11.88 -66.67 24.75
N ILE A 879 -11.26 -67.26 25.77
CA ILE A 879 -10.36 -66.56 26.70
C ILE A 879 -8.94 -67.06 26.46
N TRP A 880 -8.01 -66.13 26.36
CA TRP A 880 -6.60 -66.41 26.08
C TRP A 880 -5.71 -65.86 27.18
N SER A 881 -4.53 -66.47 27.35
CA SER A 881 -3.47 -65.86 28.14
C SER A 881 -2.85 -64.70 27.39
N ASP A 882 -2.43 -63.69 28.13
CA ASP A 882 -1.70 -62.54 27.62
C ASP A 882 -0.26 -62.86 27.16
N ASN A 883 0.16 -62.23 26.06
CA ASN A 883 1.56 -62.10 25.66
C ASN A 883 1.89 -60.59 25.53
N PRO A 884 2.42 -59.95 26.59
CA PRO A 884 2.63 -58.50 26.65
C PRO A 884 3.63 -57.92 25.64
N MET A 885 4.34 -58.79 24.90
CA MET A 885 5.30 -58.42 23.87
C MET A 885 5.12 -59.38 22.70
N GLY A 886 3.97 -59.29 22.04
CA GLY A 886 3.60 -60.02 20.85
C GLY A 886 4.69 -60.10 19.80
N GLY A 887 4.53 -61.02 18.84
CA GLY A 887 5.51 -61.27 17.79
C GLY A 887 5.87 -60.04 16.94
N GLN A 888 5.05 -58.98 16.98
CA GLN A 888 5.22 -57.73 16.25
C GLN A 888 5.49 -56.48 17.14
N GLY A 889 5.44 -56.61 18.47
CA GLY A 889 5.80 -55.53 19.41
C GLY A 889 4.68 -54.96 20.27
N TRP A 890 3.41 -55.25 19.95
CA TRP A 890 2.21 -54.98 20.76
C TRP A 890 1.80 -56.21 21.56
N SER A 891 0.99 -56.04 22.61
CA SER A 891 0.38 -57.12 23.38
C SER A 891 -0.60 -57.92 22.51
N GLU A 892 -0.67 -59.24 22.68
CA GLU A 892 -1.56 -60.08 21.87
C GLU A 892 -2.00 -61.37 22.61
N PRO A 893 -3.09 -62.04 22.18
CA PRO A 893 -3.45 -63.36 22.69
C PRO A 893 -2.41 -64.46 22.36
N ASP A 894 -2.00 -65.26 23.35
CA ASP A 894 -1.06 -66.39 23.18
C ASP A 894 -1.74 -67.77 23.20
N GLN A 895 -2.05 -68.29 24.40
CA GLN A 895 -2.65 -69.62 24.55
C GLN A 895 -4.14 -69.49 24.85
N MET A 896 -4.97 -70.11 23.99
CA MET A 896 -6.40 -70.27 24.27
C MET A 896 -6.57 -71.15 25.53
N LEU A 897 -7.10 -70.55 26.58
CA LEU A 897 -7.33 -71.19 27.87
C LEU A 897 -8.73 -71.78 27.96
N TRP A 898 -9.69 -71.13 27.30
CA TRP A 898 -11.10 -71.51 27.31
C TRP A 898 -11.78 -71.08 26.01
N MET A 899 -12.78 -71.84 25.57
CA MET A 899 -13.62 -71.51 24.41
C MET A 899 -14.97 -72.22 24.51
N ARG A 900 -16.03 -71.52 24.08
CA ARG A 900 -17.38 -72.07 23.98
C ARG A 900 -18.12 -71.46 22.79
N ASP A 901 -18.84 -72.32 22.08
CA ASP A 901 -19.87 -71.92 21.12
C ASP A 901 -21.19 -71.69 21.85
N PHE A 902 -21.82 -70.55 21.61
CA PHE A 902 -23.16 -70.21 22.08
C PHE A 902 -24.15 -70.31 20.93
N MET A 903 -25.16 -71.15 21.13
CA MET A 903 -26.26 -71.31 20.20
C MET A 903 -27.40 -70.35 20.56
N PRO A 904 -28.29 -70.05 19.60
CA PRO A 904 -29.50 -69.28 19.88
C PRO A 904 -30.28 -69.83 21.07
N GLY A 905 -30.57 -68.96 22.04
CA GLY A 905 -31.21 -69.30 23.31
C GLY A 905 -30.26 -69.65 24.45
N GLU A 906 -28.94 -69.65 24.22
CA GLU A 906 -27.90 -69.70 25.28
C GLU A 906 -27.35 -68.33 25.65
N TYR A 907 -27.84 -67.26 25.03
CA TYR A 907 -27.54 -65.87 25.34
C TYR A 907 -28.83 -65.04 25.20
N ASN A 908 -28.89 -63.90 25.89
CA ASN A 908 -29.93 -62.90 25.71
C ASN A 908 -29.38 -61.74 24.88
N TYR A 909 -30.28 -60.91 24.34
CA TYR A 909 -29.90 -59.65 23.73
C TYR A 909 -31.04 -58.66 23.82
N ASP A 910 -30.70 -57.39 24.01
CA ASP A 910 -31.64 -56.29 24.06
C ASP A 910 -31.05 -55.07 23.33
N MET A 911 -31.91 -54.20 22.81
CA MET A 911 -31.46 -52.94 22.19
C MET A 911 -30.91 -52.03 23.30
N TYR A 912 -29.65 -51.64 23.17
CA TYR A 912 -28.96 -50.78 24.12
C TYR A 912 -29.14 -49.30 23.74
N ALA A 913 -28.84 -48.95 22.49
CA ALA A 913 -28.91 -47.57 22.01
C ALA A 913 -29.37 -47.46 20.55
N GLN A 914 -29.79 -46.26 20.17
CA GLN A 914 -30.01 -45.84 18.79
C GLN A 914 -28.99 -44.74 18.47
N VAL A 915 -28.36 -44.81 17.30
CA VAL A 915 -27.42 -43.81 16.80
C VAL A 915 -28.10 -43.08 15.63
N PRO A 916 -28.77 -41.93 15.84
CA PRO A 916 -29.66 -41.34 14.83
C PRO A 916 -28.97 -40.98 13.51
N ASP A 917 -27.71 -40.53 13.58
CA ASP A 917 -26.90 -40.14 12.41
C ASP A 917 -26.24 -41.34 11.72
N GLY A 918 -26.41 -42.53 12.30
CA GLY A 918 -25.72 -43.76 11.92
C GLY A 918 -24.30 -43.80 12.49
N GLU A 919 -23.72 -45.00 12.47
CA GLU A 919 -22.37 -45.26 12.94
C GLU A 919 -21.49 -45.86 11.84
N HIS A 920 -20.19 -46.06 12.10
CA HIS A 920 -19.27 -46.63 11.14
C HIS A 920 -19.28 -48.17 11.19
N TRP A 921 -19.05 -48.80 10.04
CA TRP A 921 -18.81 -50.24 9.93
C TRP A 921 -17.42 -50.49 9.37
N TYR A 922 -16.65 -51.38 10.00
CA TYR A 922 -15.30 -51.70 9.56
C TYR A 922 -15.09 -53.22 9.39
N ASP A 923 -14.63 -53.63 8.20
CA ASP A 923 -14.11 -54.99 7.99
C ASP A 923 -12.57 -54.95 7.93
N PRO A 924 -11.87 -55.33 9.03
CA PRO A 924 -10.42 -55.24 9.12
C PRO A 924 -9.68 -56.20 8.18
N CYS A 925 -10.36 -57.24 7.68
CA CYS A 925 -9.77 -58.19 6.74
C CYS A 925 -9.79 -57.69 5.29
N THR A 926 -10.70 -56.77 4.96
CA THR A 926 -10.79 -56.16 3.61
C THR A 926 -10.33 -54.71 3.59
N GLY A 927 -10.22 -54.06 4.75
CA GLY A 927 -9.93 -52.64 4.89
C GLY A 927 -11.11 -51.74 4.51
N ASN A 928 -12.33 -52.31 4.43
CA ASN A 928 -13.52 -51.57 4.03
C ASN A 928 -14.11 -50.85 5.25
N LEU A 929 -14.09 -49.52 5.22
CA LEU A 929 -14.81 -48.65 6.13
C LEU A 929 -16.06 -48.09 5.42
N ILE A 930 -17.22 -48.15 6.09
CA ILE A 930 -18.51 -47.72 5.54
C ILE A 930 -19.21 -46.82 6.55
N PHE A 931 -19.82 -45.73 6.08
CA PHE A 931 -20.71 -44.87 6.85
C PHE A 931 -21.92 -44.44 5.99
N PRO A 932 -23.16 -44.48 6.52
CA PRO A 932 -23.54 -45.18 7.74
C PRO A 932 -23.46 -46.71 7.52
N GLY A 933 -22.97 -47.40 8.53
CA GLY A 933 -22.92 -48.85 8.66
C GLY A 933 -24.24 -49.42 9.16
N ASP A 934 -24.74 -48.90 10.28
CA ASP A 934 -26.02 -49.22 10.92
C ASP A 934 -26.47 -48.06 11.84
N TRP A 935 -27.55 -48.26 12.62
CA TRP A 935 -28.14 -47.24 13.51
C TRP A 935 -28.47 -47.77 14.92
N THR A 936 -28.15 -49.03 15.24
CA THR A 936 -28.71 -49.69 16.44
C THR A 936 -27.68 -50.55 17.15
N VAL A 937 -27.28 -50.13 18.35
CA VAL A 937 -26.41 -50.93 19.21
C VAL A 937 -27.24 -51.91 20.04
N PHE A 938 -26.88 -53.20 20.01
CA PHE A 938 -27.45 -54.22 20.90
C PHE A 938 -26.43 -54.66 21.95
N GLU A 939 -26.93 -54.98 23.15
CA GLU A 939 -26.18 -55.70 24.18
C GLU A 939 -26.48 -57.20 24.05
N TYR A 940 -25.47 -58.05 24.20
CA TYR A 940 -25.58 -59.50 24.18
C TYR A 940 -25.01 -60.10 25.47
N ASP A 941 -25.85 -60.85 26.20
CA ASP A 941 -25.54 -61.39 27.53
C ASP A 941 -25.33 -62.91 27.46
N PHE A 942 -24.12 -63.37 27.76
CA PHE A 942 -23.71 -64.77 27.66
C PHE A 942 -23.56 -65.43 29.04
N THR A 943 -24.65 -65.99 29.57
CA THR A 943 -24.59 -66.77 30.82
C THR A 943 -23.97 -68.16 30.58
N ILE A 944 -22.90 -68.46 31.31
CA ILE A 944 -22.17 -69.74 31.25
C ILE A 944 -22.47 -70.55 32.52
N PRO A 945 -22.80 -71.84 32.44
CA PRO A 945 -22.89 -72.69 33.63
C PRO A 945 -21.54 -72.77 34.37
N ASP A 946 -21.53 -72.66 35.71
CA ASP A 946 -20.31 -72.72 36.54
C ASP A 946 -19.37 -73.90 36.25
N VAL A 947 -19.92 -75.04 35.81
CA VAL A 947 -19.14 -76.24 35.46
C VAL A 947 -18.32 -76.09 34.18
N ASP A 948 -18.76 -75.17 33.31
CA ASP A 948 -18.16 -74.84 32.03
C ASP A 948 -17.41 -73.50 32.10
N ALA A 949 -17.57 -72.70 33.15
CA ALA A 949 -16.97 -71.39 33.34
C ALA A 949 -15.44 -71.43 33.45
N PHE A 950 -14.77 -70.42 32.90
CA PHE A 950 -13.32 -70.25 33.07
C PHE A 950 -13.00 -69.69 34.46
N MET A 951 -12.00 -70.24 35.13
CA MET A 951 -11.55 -69.73 36.43
C MET A 951 -10.40 -68.75 36.21
N GLN A 952 -10.66 -67.46 36.42
CA GLN A 952 -9.66 -66.39 36.35
C GLN A 952 -8.94 -66.18 37.70
N GLU A 953 -7.73 -65.63 37.63
CA GLU A 953 -6.89 -65.30 38.79
C GLU A 953 -6.65 -63.78 38.87
N GLU A 954 -6.94 -63.20 40.05
CA GLU A 954 -6.77 -61.77 40.33
C GLU A 954 -5.34 -61.29 40.00
N GLY A 955 -5.25 -60.14 39.34
CA GLY A 955 -3.99 -59.52 38.91
C GLY A 955 -3.44 -60.08 37.59
N THR A 956 -4.17 -60.98 36.92
CA THR A 956 -3.77 -61.54 35.62
C THR A 956 -4.48 -60.82 34.48
N ILE A 957 -3.74 -60.54 33.40
CA ILE A 957 -4.29 -60.01 32.14
C ILE A 957 -4.72 -61.19 31.27
N TYR A 958 -5.94 -61.12 30.75
CA TYR A 958 -6.51 -62.09 29.82
C TYR A 958 -7.03 -61.35 28.59
N TRP A 959 -7.26 -62.10 27.51
CA TRP A 959 -7.91 -61.59 26.30
C TRP A 959 -9.23 -62.30 26.05
N LEU A 960 -10.27 -61.57 25.69
CA LEU A 960 -11.55 -62.08 25.20
C LEU A 960 -11.58 -61.95 23.68
N SER A 961 -11.86 -63.06 22.97
CA SER A 961 -12.08 -63.01 21.52
C SER A 961 -13.51 -63.36 21.14
N VAL A 962 -14.06 -62.63 20.17
CA VAL A 962 -15.42 -62.80 19.64
C VAL A 962 -15.36 -63.18 18.16
N ARG A 963 -16.20 -64.16 17.80
CA ARG A 963 -16.52 -64.48 16.41
C ARG A 963 -17.97 -64.88 16.26
N GLN A 964 -18.63 -64.35 15.23
CA GLN A 964 -19.97 -64.74 14.83
C GLN A 964 -19.92 -65.72 13.64
N PHE A 965 -20.74 -66.77 13.65
CA PHE A 965 -20.85 -67.71 12.54
C PHE A 965 -22.27 -68.27 12.33
N GLY A 966 -22.47 -69.04 11.25
CA GLY A 966 -23.72 -69.74 10.98
C GLY A 966 -24.82 -68.91 10.32
N THR A 967 -24.53 -67.68 9.89
CA THR A 967 -25.44 -66.79 9.14
C THR A 967 -25.37 -67.02 7.62
N PRO A 968 -26.42 -66.66 6.85
CA PRO A 968 -26.33 -66.50 5.40
C PRO A 968 -25.30 -65.42 5.04
N GLY A 969 -24.59 -65.56 3.92
CA GLY A 969 -23.49 -64.65 3.52
C GLY A 969 -23.85 -63.20 3.20
N SER A 970 -25.03 -62.71 3.60
CA SER A 970 -25.42 -61.30 3.55
C SER A 970 -25.57 -60.65 4.93
N ALA A 971 -25.65 -61.43 6.02
CA ALA A 971 -25.83 -60.89 7.38
C ALA A 971 -24.51 -60.95 8.15
N PHE A 972 -23.95 -59.78 8.46
CA PHE A 972 -22.72 -59.62 9.21
C PHE A 972 -23.00 -58.94 10.54
N PHE A 973 -22.30 -59.40 11.58
CA PHE A 973 -22.29 -58.87 12.94
C PHE A 973 -20.98 -58.11 13.19
N GLY A 974 -21.10 -56.93 13.76
CA GLY A 974 -20.00 -56.10 14.23
C GLY A 974 -19.88 -56.19 15.74
N TRP A 975 -18.67 -56.33 16.28
CA TRP A 975 -18.40 -56.05 17.68
C TRP A 975 -18.11 -54.56 17.80
N LYS A 976 -18.81 -53.89 18.70
CA LYS A 976 -18.77 -52.45 18.89
C LYS A 976 -17.47 -51.99 19.56
N THR A 977 -16.90 -50.87 19.10
CA THR A 977 -15.75 -50.23 19.75
C THR A 977 -16.11 -49.59 21.09
N SER A 978 -15.11 -49.44 21.96
CA SER A 978 -15.20 -48.68 23.21
C SER A 978 -14.40 -47.38 23.10
N PRO A 979 -14.91 -46.26 23.67
CA PRO A 979 -14.12 -45.04 23.86
C PRO A 979 -13.22 -45.11 25.11
N ASN A 980 -13.40 -46.14 25.95
CA ASN A 980 -12.51 -46.43 27.05
C ASN A 980 -11.30 -47.20 26.54
N HIS A 981 -10.12 -46.84 27.06
CA HIS A 981 -8.87 -47.47 26.68
C HIS A 981 -8.17 -48.09 27.87
N TRP A 982 -7.87 -49.37 27.78
CA TRP A 982 -7.18 -50.09 28.85
C TRP A 982 -6.02 -50.92 28.29
N ASN A 983 -4.84 -50.72 28.89
CA ASN A 983 -3.59 -51.45 28.61
C ASN A 983 -3.02 -51.32 27.19
N ASP A 984 -3.59 -51.98 26.18
CA ASP A 984 -3.09 -52.02 24.80
C ASP A 984 -4.28 -52.06 23.82
N ASP A 985 -4.01 -51.87 22.53
CA ASP A 985 -5.05 -51.90 21.50
C ASP A 985 -5.65 -53.31 21.36
N ALA A 986 -6.93 -53.37 21.01
CA ALA A 986 -7.53 -54.60 20.50
C ALA A 986 -6.76 -55.17 19.30
N VAL A 987 -7.02 -56.42 18.94
CA VAL A 987 -6.36 -57.10 17.82
C VAL A 987 -7.33 -57.91 16.98
N TYR A 988 -6.92 -58.25 15.75
CA TYR A 988 -7.69 -59.13 14.87
C TYR A 988 -6.87 -60.16 14.10
N GLN A 989 -7.55 -61.20 13.63
CA GLN A 989 -7.06 -62.21 12.70
C GLN A 989 -8.07 -62.53 11.59
N CYS A 990 -7.55 -62.89 10.42
CA CYS A 990 -8.32 -63.25 9.22
C CYS A 990 -7.95 -64.66 8.72
N PHE A 991 -8.91 -65.60 8.62
CA PHE A 991 -8.65 -66.98 8.16
C PHE A 991 -9.56 -67.48 7.02
N PRO A 992 -9.06 -68.28 6.06
CA PRO A 992 -7.66 -68.39 5.64
C PRO A 992 -7.19 -67.13 4.86
N PRO A 993 -5.90 -66.75 4.99
CA PRO A 993 -4.78 -67.51 5.54
C PRO A 993 -4.40 -67.09 6.97
N GLY A 994 -4.20 -68.08 7.86
CA GLY A 994 -3.87 -67.84 9.26
C GLY A 994 -2.65 -66.95 9.52
N GLY A 995 -2.93 -65.71 9.88
CA GLY A 995 -1.97 -64.68 10.23
C GLY A 995 -1.67 -64.61 11.72
N MET A 996 -0.63 -63.84 12.05
CA MET A 996 -0.36 -63.35 13.41
C MET A 996 -1.45 -62.34 13.80
N TRP A 997 -1.62 -62.07 15.09
CA TRP A 997 -2.51 -60.98 15.51
C TRP A 997 -2.00 -59.66 14.93
N THR A 998 -2.95 -58.86 14.46
CA THR A 998 -2.69 -57.51 13.95
C THR A 998 -3.36 -56.53 14.87
N GLU A 999 -2.63 -55.50 15.30
CA GLU A 999 -3.13 -54.38 16.10
C GLU A 999 -4.33 -53.71 15.42
N MET A 1000 -5.30 -53.33 16.23
CA MET A 1000 -6.52 -52.68 15.82
C MET A 1000 -6.38 -51.17 16.05
N ILE A 1001 -6.41 -50.40 14.96
CA ILE A 1001 -6.37 -48.94 15.02
C ILE A 1001 -7.51 -48.37 14.19
N TYR A 1002 -7.93 -47.14 14.51
CA TYR A 1002 -8.91 -46.46 13.68
C TYR A 1002 -8.44 -46.35 12.22
N PRO A 1003 -9.23 -46.83 11.24
CA PRO A 1003 -8.78 -46.92 9.84
C PRO A 1003 -8.75 -45.55 9.15
N MET A 1004 -7.88 -45.41 8.15
CA MET A 1004 -7.81 -44.22 7.31
C MET A 1004 -9.18 -43.87 6.72
N GLY A 1005 -9.62 -42.63 6.95
CA GLY A 1005 -10.92 -42.11 6.52
C GLY A 1005 -11.98 -42.09 7.60
N HIS A 1006 -11.72 -42.68 8.78
CA HIS A 1006 -12.51 -42.44 9.98
C HIS A 1006 -12.31 -40.99 10.47
N PRO A 1007 -13.31 -40.32 11.07
CA PRO A 1007 -13.14 -38.98 11.63
C PRO A 1007 -11.95 -38.82 12.58
N PHE A 1008 -11.60 -39.85 13.36
CA PHE A 1008 -10.41 -39.82 14.22
C PHE A 1008 -9.11 -40.04 13.45
N ASN A 1009 -9.14 -40.74 12.31
CA ASN A 1009 -7.97 -40.98 11.46
C ASN A 1009 -8.18 -40.53 10.00
N PRO A 1010 -8.41 -39.23 9.74
CA PRO A 1010 -8.78 -38.75 8.41
C PRO A 1010 -7.65 -38.88 7.39
N PHE A 1011 -6.39 -38.87 7.85
CA PHE A 1011 -5.19 -38.84 7.01
C PHE A 1011 -4.35 -40.13 7.05
N GLY A 1012 -4.75 -41.14 7.82
CA GLY A 1012 -4.03 -42.41 7.92
C GLY A 1012 -2.77 -42.32 8.79
N GLU A 1013 -2.86 -41.60 9.91
CA GLU A 1013 -1.85 -41.63 10.98
C GLU A 1013 -1.61 -43.06 11.46
N GLU A 1014 -0.36 -43.36 11.82
CA GLU A 1014 0.11 -44.73 12.01
C GLU A 1014 -0.48 -45.39 13.28
N HIS A 1015 -0.99 -44.63 14.25
CA HIS A 1015 -1.44 -45.20 15.52
C HIS A 1015 -2.51 -44.34 16.21
N ILE A 1016 -3.77 -44.79 16.19
CA ILE A 1016 -4.87 -44.26 17.01
C ILE A 1016 -5.58 -45.48 17.59
N SER A 1017 -5.41 -45.65 18.89
CA SER A 1017 -5.86 -46.81 19.67
C SER A 1017 -7.33 -47.11 19.47
N MET A 1018 -7.70 -48.39 19.42
CA MET A 1018 -9.08 -48.82 19.27
C MET A 1018 -9.31 -50.08 20.09
N ASP A 1019 -10.24 -49.98 21.05
CA ASP A 1019 -10.62 -51.07 21.96
C ASP A 1019 -12.06 -51.50 21.73
N MET A 1020 -12.45 -52.64 22.30
CA MET A 1020 -13.75 -53.26 22.09
C MET A 1020 -14.63 -53.12 23.32
N ALA A 1021 -15.93 -52.95 23.09
CA ALA A 1021 -16.89 -52.78 24.18
C ALA A 1021 -17.31 -54.13 24.75
N PHE A 1022 -16.98 -54.38 26.02
CA PHE A 1022 -17.44 -55.53 26.77
C PHE A 1022 -17.37 -55.28 28.27
N TYR A 1023 -18.08 -56.13 29.02
CA TYR A 1023 -17.80 -56.31 30.42
C TYR A 1023 -17.92 -57.76 30.85
N ILE A 1024 -17.21 -58.08 31.93
CA ILE A 1024 -17.12 -59.43 32.48
C ILE A 1024 -17.49 -59.36 33.95
N ASP A 1025 -18.50 -60.11 34.32
CA ASP A 1025 -19.00 -60.17 35.67
C ASP A 1025 -19.19 -61.63 36.13
N CYS A 1026 -19.98 -61.81 37.18
CA CYS A 1026 -20.23 -63.12 37.78
C CYS A 1026 -21.70 -63.18 38.17
N GLU A 1027 -22.52 -63.77 37.32
CA GLU A 1027 -23.95 -63.89 37.54
C GLU A 1027 -24.24 -65.07 38.49
N PRO A 1028 -24.90 -64.84 39.65
CA PRO A 1028 -25.26 -65.91 40.58
C PRO A 1028 -26.16 -66.96 39.92
N GLN A 1029 -25.60 -68.13 39.64
CA GLN A 1029 -26.38 -69.23 39.06
C GLN A 1029 -27.51 -69.68 39.99
N THR A 1030 -28.62 -70.13 39.37
CA THR A 1030 -29.76 -70.67 40.12
C THR A 1030 -29.30 -71.84 41.00
N PRO A 1031 -29.57 -71.80 42.32
CA PRO A 1031 -29.16 -72.85 43.26
C PRO A 1031 -29.58 -74.26 42.80
N GLN A 1032 -28.61 -75.17 42.70
CA GLN A 1032 -28.84 -76.53 42.24
C GLN A 1032 -28.99 -77.52 43.41
N ASN A 1033 -29.51 -78.72 43.12
CA ASN A 1033 -29.66 -79.82 44.08
C ASN A 1033 -30.39 -79.44 45.39
N ILE A 1034 -31.43 -78.60 45.28
CA ILE A 1034 -32.22 -78.19 46.44
C ILE A 1034 -32.85 -79.43 47.09
N THR A 1035 -32.60 -79.64 48.37
CA THR A 1035 -33.19 -80.72 49.17
C THR A 1035 -33.91 -80.15 50.39
N ILE A 1036 -35.03 -80.78 50.74
CA ILE A 1036 -35.89 -80.40 51.87
C ILE A 1036 -35.94 -81.57 52.86
N THR A 1037 -35.68 -81.32 54.14
CA THR A 1037 -35.80 -82.33 55.20
C THR A 1037 -36.60 -81.83 56.40
N GLU A 1038 -37.29 -82.73 57.09
CA GLU A 1038 -38.17 -82.42 58.23
C GLU A 1038 -37.80 -83.28 59.46
N ASP A 1039 -37.75 -82.69 60.65
CA ASP A 1039 -37.51 -83.41 61.92
C ASP A 1039 -38.69 -83.38 62.92
N GLY A 1040 -39.90 -83.21 62.40
CA GLY A 1040 -41.16 -83.17 63.17
C GLY A 1040 -41.39 -81.86 63.94
N VAL A 1041 -40.40 -80.95 63.96
CA VAL A 1041 -40.54 -79.58 64.45
C VAL A 1041 -40.01 -78.56 63.43
N ASN A 1042 -39.00 -78.89 62.64
CA ASN A 1042 -38.29 -77.98 61.73
C ASN A 1042 -38.27 -78.49 60.29
N VAL A 1043 -38.20 -77.56 59.34
CA VAL A 1043 -37.90 -77.80 57.92
C VAL A 1043 -36.51 -77.24 57.62
N TYR A 1044 -35.66 -78.05 56.99
CA TYR A 1044 -34.31 -77.67 56.55
C TYR A 1044 -34.23 -77.68 55.03
N LEU A 1045 -33.66 -76.61 54.48
CA LEU A 1045 -33.33 -76.50 53.06
C LEU A 1045 -31.81 -76.58 52.91
N GLN A 1046 -31.34 -77.35 51.94
CA GLN A 1046 -29.94 -77.41 51.53
C GLN A 1046 -29.86 -77.29 50.02
N TRP A 1047 -28.83 -76.64 49.51
CA TRP A 1047 -28.55 -76.49 48.09
C TRP A 1047 -27.05 -76.45 47.89
N ASP A 1048 -26.60 -76.70 46.66
CA ASP A 1048 -25.21 -76.48 46.30
C ASP A 1048 -24.96 -74.97 46.24
N PRO A 1049 -23.93 -74.44 46.92
CA PRO A 1049 -23.60 -73.03 46.86
C PRO A 1049 -23.16 -72.65 45.44
N SER A 1050 -23.70 -71.55 44.95
CA SER A 1050 -23.27 -70.79 43.77
C SER A 1050 -22.06 -69.92 44.12
N TRP A 1051 -21.08 -69.85 43.21
CA TRP A 1051 -19.80 -69.18 43.43
C TRP A 1051 -19.90 -67.65 43.47
N CYS A 1052 -20.85 -67.07 42.73
CA CYS A 1052 -21.02 -65.61 42.63
C CYS A 1052 -22.03 -65.03 43.62
N ALA A 1053 -22.61 -65.86 44.50
CA ALA A 1053 -23.70 -65.44 45.38
C ALA A 1053 -23.19 -64.94 46.74
N ASP A 1054 -23.51 -63.69 47.09
CA ASP A 1054 -23.21 -63.14 48.41
C ASP A 1054 -24.27 -63.55 49.45
N TYR A 1055 -25.52 -63.69 49.01
CA TYR A 1055 -26.59 -64.19 49.86
C TYR A 1055 -27.66 -64.99 49.08
N TYR A 1056 -28.51 -65.70 49.82
CA TYR A 1056 -29.57 -66.52 49.24
C TYR A 1056 -30.93 -66.14 49.82
N ASN A 1057 -31.89 -65.91 48.93
CA ASN A 1057 -33.28 -65.66 49.32
C ASN A 1057 -34.09 -66.95 49.28
N VAL A 1058 -34.80 -67.23 50.37
CA VAL A 1058 -35.66 -68.42 50.50
C VAL A 1058 -37.12 -67.99 50.57
N TYR A 1059 -37.88 -68.37 49.56
CA TYR A 1059 -39.32 -68.13 49.48
C TYR A 1059 -40.08 -69.38 49.91
N SER A 1060 -41.22 -69.21 50.60
CA SER A 1060 -42.14 -70.31 50.91
C SER A 1060 -43.60 -69.98 50.57
N SER A 1061 -44.37 -70.95 50.05
CA SER A 1061 -45.79 -70.78 49.70
C SER A 1061 -46.65 -71.96 50.14
N THR A 1062 -47.91 -71.73 50.54
CA THR A 1062 -48.88 -72.77 50.90
C THR A 1062 -49.93 -73.06 49.82
N ASP A 1063 -49.83 -72.43 48.63
CA ASP A 1063 -50.82 -72.59 47.56
C ASP A 1063 -50.44 -73.73 46.59
N PRO A 1064 -51.20 -74.85 46.56
CA PRO A 1064 -50.93 -75.96 45.66
C PRO A 1064 -51.34 -75.70 44.20
N TYR A 1065 -51.88 -74.52 43.86
CA TYR A 1065 -52.42 -74.20 42.52
C TYR A 1065 -51.81 -72.97 41.85
N ALA A 1066 -50.76 -72.36 42.40
CA ALA A 1066 -50.05 -71.31 41.67
C ALA A 1066 -49.47 -71.89 40.36
N ALA A 1067 -49.67 -71.22 39.23
CA ALA A 1067 -49.03 -71.62 37.98
C ALA A 1067 -47.53 -71.33 38.10
N PHE A 1068 -46.70 -72.36 38.19
CA PHE A 1068 -45.28 -72.21 38.53
C PHE A 1068 -44.39 -72.11 37.26
N PRO A 1069 -43.51 -71.10 37.17
CA PRO A 1069 -42.36 -71.09 36.25
C PRO A 1069 -41.35 -72.19 36.58
N SER A 1070 -40.41 -72.50 35.68
CA SER A 1070 -39.29 -73.44 35.93
C SER A 1070 -38.49 -73.05 37.18
N GLY A 1071 -38.00 -74.04 37.96
CA GLY A 1071 -37.08 -73.83 39.09
C GLY A 1071 -37.62 -74.08 40.52
N TRP A 1072 -38.82 -74.64 40.68
CA TRP A 1072 -39.39 -74.98 42.01
C TRP A 1072 -39.14 -76.45 42.38
N THR A 1073 -38.65 -76.72 43.60
CA THR A 1073 -38.38 -78.10 44.07
C THR A 1073 -39.50 -78.62 44.99
N LEU A 1074 -39.99 -79.82 44.69
CA LEU A 1074 -41.06 -80.52 45.42
C LEU A 1074 -40.49 -81.26 46.64
N GLU A 1075 -41.14 -81.25 47.82
CA GLU A 1075 -40.80 -82.15 48.94
C GLU A 1075 -40.91 -83.63 48.51
N PRO A 1076 -39.81 -84.42 48.50
CA PRO A 1076 -39.89 -85.86 48.26
C PRO A 1076 -39.60 -86.63 49.55
N THR A 1077 -40.48 -87.58 49.86
CA THR A 1077 -40.41 -88.47 51.02
C THR A 1077 -39.10 -89.28 51.09
N GLY A 1078 -38.31 -89.02 52.14
CA GLY A 1078 -37.40 -89.97 52.81
C GLY A 1078 -36.03 -90.19 52.16
N THR A 1079 -34.96 -89.71 52.83
CA THR A 1079 -33.82 -90.49 53.41
C THR A 1079 -32.62 -89.56 53.75
N GLN A 1080 -32.50 -89.19 55.03
CA GLN A 1080 -31.34 -88.95 55.93
C GLN A 1080 -29.92 -88.37 55.53
N ILE A 1081 -29.54 -87.26 56.24
CA ILE A 1081 -28.23 -86.85 56.89
C ILE A 1081 -27.18 -86.05 56.05
N PRO A 1082 -26.38 -85.04 56.56
CA PRO A 1082 -26.51 -84.01 57.63
C PRO A 1082 -26.16 -82.53 57.21
N GLY A 1083 -26.86 -81.53 57.78
CA GLY A 1083 -26.27 -80.33 58.44
C GLY A 1083 -26.23 -78.95 57.75
N THR A 1084 -27.21 -78.07 58.01
CA THR A 1084 -27.16 -76.75 58.72
C THR A 1084 -28.59 -76.22 58.88
N SER A 1085 -29.01 -75.83 60.09
CA SER A 1085 -30.41 -75.84 60.53
C SER A 1085 -31.07 -74.46 60.71
N TRP A 1086 -32.32 -74.30 60.24
CA TRP A 1086 -33.30 -73.24 60.59
C TRP A 1086 -34.59 -73.89 61.16
N SER A 1087 -35.33 -73.23 62.07
CA SER A 1087 -36.46 -73.85 62.81
C SER A 1087 -37.77 -73.04 62.75
N GLU A 1088 -38.85 -73.61 62.20
CA GLU A 1088 -40.24 -73.12 62.35
C GLU A 1088 -41.28 -74.26 62.36
N ALA A 1089 -42.38 -74.07 63.11
CA ALA A 1089 -43.40 -75.09 63.42
C ALA A 1089 -44.44 -75.38 62.29
N LEU A 1090 -44.82 -76.66 62.15
CA LEU A 1090 -45.59 -77.27 61.05
C LEU A 1090 -47.10 -76.95 61.00
N GLY A 1091 -47.63 -76.85 59.76
CA GLY A 1091 -49.08 -76.96 59.51
C GLY A 1091 -49.63 -76.58 58.12
N SER A 1092 -49.12 -77.16 57.01
CA SER A 1092 -49.72 -77.35 55.66
C SER A 1092 -48.60 -77.62 54.63
N MET A 1093 -48.88 -78.26 53.49
CA MET A 1093 -47.87 -78.47 52.44
C MET A 1093 -47.31 -77.11 52.00
N LYS A 1094 -45.98 -76.94 52.10
CA LYS A 1094 -45.29 -75.71 51.71
C LYS A 1094 -44.31 -76.00 50.57
N PHE A 1095 -44.30 -75.12 49.58
CA PHE A 1095 -43.34 -75.10 48.48
C PHE A 1095 -42.22 -74.13 48.84
N TYR A 1096 -40.99 -74.43 48.44
CA TYR A 1096 -39.84 -73.55 48.67
C TYR A 1096 -39.10 -73.26 47.35
N ARG A 1097 -38.63 -72.02 47.20
CA ARG A 1097 -37.72 -71.60 46.13
C ARG A 1097 -36.51 -70.93 46.77
N VAL A 1098 -35.33 -71.27 46.30
CA VAL A 1098 -34.08 -70.59 46.67
C VAL A 1098 -33.61 -69.80 45.45
N THR A 1099 -33.31 -68.52 45.62
CA THR A 1099 -32.59 -67.72 44.63
C THR A 1099 -31.25 -67.31 45.22
N ALA A 1100 -30.26 -67.15 44.34
CA ALA A 1100 -28.96 -66.59 44.66
C ALA A 1100 -28.95 -65.14 44.17
N GLU A 1101 -28.40 -64.24 44.97
CA GLU A 1101 -28.21 -62.83 44.64
C GLU A 1101 -26.81 -62.41 45.08
N ARG A 1102 -26.31 -61.37 44.41
CA ARG A 1102 -25.13 -60.61 44.83
C ARG A 1102 -25.61 -59.50 45.77
#